data_AF-A0A2A5DZ44-F1
#
_entry.id   AF-A0A2A5DZ44-F1
#
_cell.length_a   1.000
_cell.length_b   1.000
_cell.length_c   1.000
_cell.angle_alpha   90.00
_cell.angle_beta   90.00
_cell.angle_gamma   90.00
#
_symmetry.space_group_name_H-M   'P 1'
#
loop_
_entity.id
_entity.type
_entity.pdbx_description
1 polymer ?
#
loop_
_entity_poly.entity_id
_entity_poly.type
_entity_poly.pdbx_seq_one_letter_code
_entity_poly.pdbx_strand_id
1 'polypeptide(L)'
;MSNKILFSFLIITLSNCFLFSKPNKVAKRNGYTQYEKVKLENFSWVSKSLKKEHVYKSKKVKYALWALGTNSKDIMTLAWDESKGTGTGYDTFYVDKNFNGDMTDPGEKITLSIKTGKNKQKTYKYYFGEIVGSTGTTKITLNMSYSRYYKGSREDKVPEIIQWQSSFTFTDKANVKISIGVLPGNLVLNFNQNLIDAPIYRIGGEAYPFILRTLLPSKETKWKKVSVSLLPGSDIGTWKAGKNYKLSLAVALAGNKIANQFRFFRAKFPGGEPQAILLVKDGDKIVDEIPFNGGCGGSYSVELFVPSRVPSGRHTVAIRMNRKEIIGGLADYLFAVAIDNPNFGKPQYDDAYLTLKKNFPKAKFASLRRLSSEDVAYKAYPEENVISTLVIDNSIKPSNQHWPANIDSYGKDKILNIGQGPGFKAKVKNLIKFDLSNIGSETKILGAWIRTALIKGASTLKDGKLNYYALRRNWYENKTDDGYSCWNGPNYKHDRNKTRQSGFWGKPGAADAITDHFPEIAGTTKIDKFPLKGETSRLIVADITTIVKKWHSGEIKNNGIMQTYVGTGYSSQGSSEFQDYILRPTLVIAYSGKTPSQRYYKPLEKNFKESLALAKKRNRPLIIKFYTDFCTSCKLADKTIFKSKKVKKILKADFQYVNLNLEDNKKLAFGFGVGSVPSVVILNPDGTRKAIINSEIILEEKMFRKALSENK
;
A
#
# COMPACT_ATOMS: atom_id res chain seq x y z
N MET A 1 -31.78 -41.07 35.01
CA MET A 1 -30.36 -41.17 34.55
C MET A 1 -30.31 -40.80 33.06
N SER A 2 -29.15 -40.32 32.59
CA SER A 2 -28.81 -39.94 31.20
C SER A 2 -29.56 -38.76 30.55
N ASN A 3 -29.02 -37.54 30.70
CA ASN A 3 -28.99 -36.50 29.66
C ASN A 3 -28.11 -35.29 30.06
N LYS A 4 -26.87 -35.56 30.53
CA LYS A 4 -25.92 -34.47 30.88
C LYS A 4 -24.46 -34.69 30.46
N ILE A 5 -24.14 -35.67 29.61
CA ILE A 5 -22.74 -35.95 29.23
C ILE A 5 -22.38 -35.62 27.76
N LEU A 6 -23.32 -35.24 26.90
CA LEU A 6 -22.99 -34.93 25.49
C LEU A 6 -22.74 -33.45 25.13
N PHE A 7 -22.82 -32.51 26.08
CA PHE A 7 -22.64 -31.08 25.78
C PHE A 7 -21.23 -30.52 26.06
N SER A 8 -20.33 -31.34 26.61
CA SER A 8 -18.98 -30.91 26.99
C SER A 8 -17.87 -31.38 26.03
N PHE A 9 -18.22 -32.13 24.98
CA PHE A 9 -17.25 -32.58 23.96
C PHE A 9 -17.30 -31.80 22.63
N LEU A 10 -18.23 -30.86 22.48
CA LEU A 10 -18.40 -30.07 21.24
C LEU A 10 -17.69 -28.71 21.23
N ILE A 11 -16.91 -28.38 22.27
CA ILE A 11 -16.23 -27.07 22.39
C ILE A 11 -14.70 -27.17 22.17
N ILE A 12 -14.14 -28.37 22.03
CA ILE A 12 -12.67 -28.56 21.85
C ILE A 12 -12.28 -28.90 20.39
N THR A 13 -13.24 -29.15 19.49
CA THR A 13 -12.96 -29.49 18.07
C THR A 13 -13.12 -28.34 17.06
N LEU A 14 -13.38 -27.11 17.51
CA LEU A 14 -13.50 -25.94 16.63
C LEU A 14 -12.17 -25.17 16.39
N SER A 15 -11.05 -25.68 16.92
CA SER A 15 -9.70 -25.15 16.64
C SER A 15 -8.97 -25.92 15.53
N ASN A 16 -9.50 -27.06 15.08
CA ASN A 16 -8.84 -27.95 14.11
C ASN A 16 -9.38 -27.82 12.67
N CYS A 17 -10.25 -26.84 12.39
CA CYS A 17 -10.80 -26.62 11.05
C CYS A 17 -9.78 -26.07 10.02
N PHE A 18 -8.54 -25.84 10.44
CA PHE A 18 -7.37 -25.78 9.58
C PHE A 18 -6.28 -26.55 10.31
N LEU A 19 -6.06 -27.83 9.96
CA LEU A 19 -4.88 -28.56 10.42
C LEU A 19 -3.65 -27.91 9.78
N PHE A 20 -3.07 -26.96 10.52
CA PHE A 20 -1.82 -26.29 10.18
C PHE A 20 -0.73 -27.36 10.06
N SER A 21 -0.16 -27.53 8.86
CA SER A 21 1.16 -28.13 8.79
C SER A 21 2.10 -27.20 9.56
N LYS A 22 2.72 -27.68 10.64
CA LYS A 22 3.67 -26.88 11.44
C LYS A 22 4.67 -26.21 10.48
N PRO A 23 4.74 -24.87 10.41
CA PRO A 23 5.71 -24.21 9.54
C PRO A 23 7.13 -24.48 10.05
N ASN A 24 8.07 -24.62 9.13
CA ASN A 24 9.49 -24.69 9.47
C ASN A 24 9.95 -23.33 10.01
N LYS A 25 10.58 -23.34 11.19
CA LYS A 25 11.06 -22.18 11.98
C LYS A 25 10.09 -20.99 12.03
N VAL A 26 9.30 -20.96 13.09
CA VAL A 26 8.42 -19.84 13.44
C VAL A 26 9.04 -19.04 14.57
N ALA A 27 9.41 -17.79 14.31
CA ALA A 27 9.73 -16.81 15.35
C ALA A 27 8.53 -15.87 15.56
N LYS A 28 8.33 -15.40 16.79
CA LYS A 28 7.34 -14.35 17.10
C LYS A 28 8.04 -13.01 17.26
N ARG A 29 7.60 -12.00 16.52
CA ARG A 29 8.08 -10.60 16.63
C ARG A 29 6.91 -9.67 16.81
N ASN A 30 6.84 -8.88 17.89
CA ASN A 30 5.75 -7.91 18.14
C ASN A 30 4.32 -8.50 18.03
N GLY A 31 4.17 -9.82 18.23
CA GLY A 31 2.91 -10.55 18.05
C GLY A 31 2.64 -11.04 16.61
N TYR A 32 3.57 -10.85 15.69
CA TYR A 32 3.56 -11.40 14.33
C TYR A 32 4.30 -12.73 14.28
N THR A 33 3.70 -13.72 13.65
CA THR A 33 4.32 -14.97 13.23
C THR A 33 5.24 -14.70 12.05
N GLN A 34 6.51 -15.07 12.12
CA GLN A 34 7.46 -14.89 11.02
C GLN A 34 7.65 -16.19 10.23
N TYR A 35 7.56 -16.10 8.91
CA TYR A 35 7.76 -17.20 7.98
C TYR A 35 9.00 -16.93 7.13
N GLU A 36 10.09 -17.61 7.46
CA GLU A 36 11.37 -17.54 6.76
C GLU A 36 11.49 -18.53 5.60
N LYS A 37 10.67 -19.58 5.58
CA LYS A 37 10.60 -20.52 4.48
C LYS A 37 9.24 -21.16 4.42
N VAL A 38 8.64 -21.16 3.23
CA VAL A 38 7.38 -21.87 2.98
C VAL A 38 7.63 -23.03 2.04
N LYS A 39 7.21 -24.23 2.46
CA LYS A 39 7.12 -25.39 1.58
C LYS A 39 5.67 -25.52 1.15
N LEU A 40 5.43 -25.52 -0.15
CA LEU A 40 4.10 -25.82 -0.68
C LEU A 40 3.77 -27.29 -0.39
N GLU A 41 2.53 -27.55 -0.05
CA GLU A 41 2.03 -28.90 0.22
C GLU A 41 2.15 -29.77 -1.04
N ASN A 42 2.49 -31.04 -0.86
CA ASN A 42 2.59 -32.00 -1.96
C ASN A 42 1.19 -32.56 -2.28
N PHE A 43 0.73 -32.37 -3.52
CA PHE A 43 -0.58 -32.85 -3.98
C PHE A 43 -0.51 -34.18 -4.75
N SER A 44 0.58 -34.94 -4.60
CA SER A 44 0.70 -36.27 -5.21
C SER A 44 -0.45 -37.20 -4.81
N TRP A 45 -1.02 -37.02 -3.61
CA TRP A 45 -2.15 -37.76 -3.06
C TRP A 45 -3.50 -37.52 -3.76
N VAL A 46 -3.64 -36.43 -4.52
CA VAL A 46 -4.87 -36.16 -5.26
C VAL A 46 -4.86 -37.04 -6.52
N SER A 47 -5.47 -38.22 -6.41
CA SER A 47 -5.77 -39.12 -7.52
C SER A 47 -7.24 -39.49 -7.44
N LYS A 48 -7.98 -39.30 -8.52
CA LYS A 48 -9.39 -39.71 -8.59
C LYS A 48 -9.60 -40.49 -9.89
N SER A 49 -10.16 -41.68 -9.78
CA SER A 49 -10.80 -42.40 -10.88
C SER A 49 -12.28 -42.02 -10.89
N LEU A 50 -12.87 -41.88 -12.08
CA LEU A 50 -14.32 -41.77 -12.19
C LEU A 50 -14.94 -43.14 -11.85
N LYS A 51 -16.01 -43.14 -11.05
CA LYS A 51 -16.84 -44.32 -10.86
C LYS A 51 -17.63 -44.63 -12.13
N LYS A 52 -18.07 -43.59 -12.81
CA LYS A 52 -18.81 -43.68 -14.06
C LYS A 52 -18.62 -42.42 -14.90
N GLU A 53 -18.28 -42.62 -16.17
CA GLU A 53 -18.12 -41.52 -17.12
C GLU A 53 -19.44 -41.16 -17.80
N HIS A 54 -19.58 -39.88 -18.16
CA HIS A 54 -20.67 -39.45 -19.03
C HIS A 54 -20.41 -39.93 -20.46
N VAL A 55 -21.47 -40.17 -21.23
CA VAL A 55 -21.34 -40.41 -22.67
C VAL A 55 -21.11 -39.07 -23.36
N TYR A 56 -19.84 -38.71 -23.50
CA TYR A 56 -19.43 -37.48 -24.17
C TYR A 56 -19.64 -37.58 -25.68
N LYS A 57 -19.95 -36.45 -26.30
CA LYS A 57 -20.10 -36.37 -27.75
C LYS A 57 -18.75 -36.25 -28.45
N SER A 58 -17.78 -35.59 -27.83
CA SER A 58 -16.42 -35.47 -28.37
C SER A 58 -15.56 -36.67 -28.01
N LYS A 59 -14.69 -37.07 -28.94
CA LYS A 59 -13.59 -38.02 -28.66
C LYS A 59 -12.42 -37.38 -27.90
N LYS A 60 -12.44 -36.06 -27.64
CA LYS A 60 -11.35 -35.28 -27.05
C LYS A 60 -11.81 -34.46 -25.84
N VAL A 61 -12.45 -35.13 -24.88
CA VAL A 61 -12.91 -34.56 -23.61
C VAL A 61 -11.73 -34.00 -22.81
N LYS A 62 -11.98 -32.96 -22.02
CA LYS A 62 -10.95 -32.27 -21.25
C LYS A 62 -11.29 -32.21 -19.76
N TYR A 63 -10.43 -32.75 -18.92
CA TYR A 63 -10.64 -32.87 -17.49
C TYR A 63 -9.81 -31.88 -16.65
N ALA A 64 -10.36 -31.50 -15.50
CA ALA A 64 -9.67 -30.81 -14.41
C ALA A 64 -10.23 -31.31 -13.06
N LEU A 65 -9.38 -31.37 -12.03
CA LEU A 65 -9.76 -31.83 -10.68
C LEU A 65 -9.68 -30.69 -9.69
N TRP A 66 -10.66 -30.53 -8.81
CA TRP A 66 -10.71 -29.42 -7.86
C TRP A 66 -10.75 -29.94 -6.44
N ALA A 67 -9.75 -29.63 -5.62
CA ALA A 67 -9.71 -30.05 -4.22
C ALA A 67 -10.28 -28.94 -3.33
N LEU A 68 -11.50 -29.10 -2.85
CA LEU A 68 -12.22 -28.15 -1.98
C LEU A 68 -11.99 -28.45 -0.49
N GLY A 69 -10.76 -28.78 -0.12
CA GLY A 69 -10.39 -29.25 1.22
C GLY A 69 -9.04 -29.96 1.24
N THR A 70 -8.72 -30.61 2.35
CA THR A 70 -7.52 -31.44 2.52
C THR A 70 -7.79 -32.94 2.37
N ASN A 71 -9.04 -33.33 2.12
CA ASN A 71 -9.45 -34.72 2.00
C ASN A 71 -9.70 -35.11 0.54
N SER A 72 -9.37 -36.35 0.17
CA SER A 72 -9.68 -36.91 -1.16
C SER A 72 -11.18 -36.94 -1.47
N LYS A 73 -12.04 -36.94 -0.45
CA LYS A 73 -13.49 -36.84 -0.59
C LYS A 73 -13.98 -35.46 -1.03
N ASP A 74 -13.14 -34.43 -0.92
CA ASP A 74 -13.47 -33.05 -1.32
C ASP A 74 -12.96 -32.75 -2.76
N ILE A 75 -12.65 -33.78 -3.56
CA ILE A 75 -12.19 -33.63 -4.94
C ILE A 75 -13.39 -33.62 -5.90
N MET A 76 -13.69 -32.47 -6.48
CA MET A 76 -14.69 -32.29 -7.53
C MET A 76 -14.05 -32.49 -8.91
N THR A 77 -14.64 -33.36 -9.73
CA THR A 77 -14.23 -33.54 -11.13
C THR A 77 -15.00 -32.61 -12.05
N LEU A 78 -14.28 -32.00 -13.00
CA LEU A 78 -14.82 -31.15 -14.05
C LEU A 78 -14.47 -31.75 -15.42
N ALA A 79 -15.44 -31.77 -16.34
CA ALA A 79 -15.22 -32.21 -17.71
C ALA A 79 -15.77 -31.21 -18.72
N TRP A 80 -14.96 -30.89 -19.74
CA TRP A 80 -15.34 -30.10 -20.89
C TRP A 80 -15.51 -30.98 -22.12
N ASP A 81 -16.65 -30.81 -22.78
CA ASP A 81 -17.05 -31.50 -23.99
C ASP A 81 -17.52 -30.48 -25.04
N GLU A 82 -17.82 -30.98 -26.22
CA GLU A 82 -18.40 -30.23 -27.32
C GLU A 82 -19.73 -30.86 -27.74
N SER A 83 -20.76 -30.03 -27.81
CA SER A 83 -22.13 -30.41 -28.11
C SER A 83 -22.32 -31.06 -29.50
N LYS A 84 -21.36 -30.87 -30.40
CA LYS A 84 -21.31 -31.40 -31.77
C LYS A 84 -20.28 -32.52 -31.98
N GLY A 85 -19.41 -32.78 -30.99
CA GLY A 85 -18.45 -33.88 -31.04
C GLY A 85 -17.28 -33.75 -32.03
N THR A 86 -17.01 -32.56 -32.59
CA THR A 86 -15.92 -32.39 -33.57
C THR A 86 -14.52 -32.43 -32.94
N GLY A 87 -14.43 -32.23 -31.62
CA GLY A 87 -13.18 -32.02 -30.91
C GLY A 87 -12.61 -30.61 -31.06
N THR A 88 -13.36 -29.68 -31.67
CA THR A 88 -12.99 -28.28 -31.89
C THR A 88 -14.06 -27.34 -31.33
N GLY A 89 -13.72 -26.59 -30.28
CA GLY A 89 -14.63 -25.62 -29.65
C GLY A 89 -15.47 -26.22 -28.52
N TYR A 90 -14.89 -26.26 -27.31
CA TYR A 90 -15.56 -26.75 -26.10
C TYR A 90 -16.68 -25.78 -25.66
N ASP A 91 -17.92 -26.26 -25.63
CA ASP A 91 -19.13 -25.49 -25.32
C ASP A 91 -20.03 -26.15 -24.27
N THR A 92 -19.70 -27.37 -23.84
CA THR A 92 -20.48 -28.12 -22.85
C THR A 92 -19.61 -28.44 -21.64
N PHE A 93 -20.09 -28.13 -20.44
CA PHE A 93 -19.35 -28.28 -19.19
C PHE A 93 -20.13 -29.14 -18.20
N TYR A 94 -19.44 -30.10 -17.58
CA TYR A 94 -19.99 -31.06 -16.62
C TYR A 94 -19.26 -30.96 -15.28
N VAL A 95 -20.01 -31.07 -14.18
CA VAL A 95 -19.49 -30.91 -12.81
C VAL A 95 -20.03 -31.99 -11.87
N ASP A 96 -19.12 -32.69 -11.19
CA ASP A 96 -19.36 -33.65 -10.10
C ASP A 96 -19.70 -32.92 -8.77
N LYS A 97 -20.95 -32.47 -8.62
CA LYS A 97 -21.39 -31.65 -7.48
C LYS A 97 -21.39 -32.37 -6.13
N ASN A 98 -21.53 -33.69 -6.13
CA ASN A 98 -21.64 -34.51 -4.92
C ASN A 98 -20.33 -35.25 -4.60
N PHE A 99 -19.25 -34.96 -5.34
CA PHE A 99 -17.91 -35.49 -5.13
C PHE A 99 -17.80 -37.01 -5.25
N ASN A 100 -18.82 -37.69 -5.77
CA ASN A 100 -18.86 -39.14 -5.75
C ASN A 100 -18.09 -39.78 -6.92
N GLY A 101 -17.68 -38.98 -7.91
CA GLY A 101 -16.98 -39.44 -9.11
C GLY A 101 -17.88 -40.07 -10.17
N ASP A 102 -19.21 -39.94 -10.05
CA ASP A 102 -20.19 -40.32 -11.06
C ASP A 102 -20.61 -39.08 -11.85
N MET A 103 -20.15 -38.98 -13.10
CA MET A 103 -20.50 -37.86 -13.99
C MET A 103 -21.87 -38.01 -14.65
N THR A 104 -22.60 -39.10 -14.34
CA THR A 104 -23.92 -39.44 -14.91
C THR A 104 -25.10 -39.17 -13.98
N ASP A 105 -24.83 -38.98 -12.68
CA ASP A 105 -25.79 -38.39 -11.74
C ASP A 105 -26.31 -37.05 -12.28
N PRO A 106 -27.31 -36.40 -11.65
CA PRO A 106 -27.70 -35.02 -11.95
C PRO A 106 -26.59 -33.99 -11.64
N GLY A 107 -25.36 -34.24 -12.10
CA GLY A 107 -24.29 -33.30 -12.28
C GLY A 107 -24.74 -32.21 -13.23
N GLU A 108 -24.25 -31.01 -12.97
CA GLU A 108 -24.74 -29.84 -13.65
C GLU A 108 -24.14 -29.76 -15.05
N LYS A 109 -24.92 -30.18 -16.05
CA LYS A 109 -24.61 -30.00 -17.46
C LYS A 109 -24.94 -28.56 -17.87
N ILE A 110 -23.91 -27.80 -18.19
CA ILE A 110 -24.03 -26.43 -18.65
C ILE A 110 -23.67 -26.41 -20.13
N THR A 111 -24.66 -26.17 -20.98
CA THR A 111 -24.43 -25.96 -22.42
C THR A 111 -24.36 -24.46 -22.69
N LEU A 112 -23.21 -23.98 -23.16
CA LEU A 112 -22.99 -22.59 -23.49
C LEU A 112 -23.50 -22.31 -24.91
N SER A 113 -24.56 -21.51 -25.03
CA SER A 113 -25.05 -21.05 -26.33
C SER A 113 -24.15 -19.93 -26.85
N ILE A 114 -23.13 -20.30 -27.64
CA ILE A 114 -22.22 -19.36 -28.31
C ILE A 114 -22.94 -18.78 -29.54
N LYS A 115 -23.69 -17.68 -29.38
CA LYS A 115 -24.20 -16.91 -30.54
C LYS A 115 -23.09 -15.99 -31.07
N THR A 116 -22.55 -16.30 -32.24
CA THR A 116 -21.58 -15.50 -33.01
C THR A 116 -22.23 -14.20 -33.48
N GLY A 117 -21.89 -13.09 -32.82
CA GLY A 117 -22.26 -11.74 -33.24
C GLY A 117 -21.02 -10.90 -33.56
N LYS A 118 -21.14 -9.93 -34.48
CA LYS A 118 -20.03 -9.13 -35.05
C LYS A 118 -19.24 -8.27 -34.04
N ASN A 119 -19.70 -8.10 -32.81
CA ASN A 119 -18.94 -7.53 -31.68
C ASN A 119 -19.68 -7.86 -30.37
N LYS A 120 -18.95 -7.79 -29.24
CA LYS A 120 -19.39 -7.74 -27.81
C LYS A 120 -18.98 -8.95 -26.96
N GLN A 121 -18.16 -8.67 -25.94
CA GLN A 121 -17.95 -9.50 -24.75
C GLN A 121 -19.31 -9.93 -24.17
N LYS A 122 -19.50 -11.24 -23.90
CA LYS A 122 -20.70 -11.77 -23.24
C LYS A 122 -20.31 -12.36 -21.90
N THR A 123 -21.00 -11.96 -20.83
CA THR A 123 -20.77 -12.50 -19.47
C THR A 123 -21.89 -13.46 -19.12
N TYR A 124 -21.54 -14.70 -18.81
CA TYR A 124 -22.43 -15.72 -18.27
C TYR A 124 -22.17 -15.82 -16.76
N LYS A 125 -23.20 -15.62 -15.93
CA LYS A 125 -23.09 -15.86 -14.48
C LYS A 125 -23.76 -17.18 -14.19
N TYR A 126 -23.01 -18.12 -13.62
CA TYR A 126 -23.53 -19.42 -13.28
C TYR A 126 -23.42 -19.66 -11.76
N TYR A 127 -24.55 -19.90 -11.12
CA TYR A 127 -24.60 -20.19 -9.70
C TYR A 127 -24.53 -21.70 -9.49
N PHE A 128 -23.44 -22.19 -8.88
CA PHE A 128 -23.22 -23.64 -8.68
C PHE A 128 -24.03 -24.21 -7.51
N GLY A 129 -24.61 -23.34 -6.67
CA GLY A 129 -25.29 -23.71 -5.44
C GLY A 129 -24.44 -23.50 -4.20
N GLU A 130 -24.92 -24.06 -3.09
CA GLU A 130 -24.17 -24.17 -1.85
C GLU A 130 -23.46 -25.52 -1.85
N ILE A 131 -22.12 -25.52 -1.74
CA ILE A 131 -21.31 -26.73 -1.62
C ILE A 131 -21.01 -26.95 -0.15
N VAL A 132 -21.40 -28.11 0.38
CA VAL A 132 -21.12 -28.52 1.76
C VAL A 132 -19.86 -29.38 1.77
N GLY A 133 -18.73 -28.77 2.10
CA GLY A 133 -17.49 -29.50 2.35
C GLY A 133 -17.37 -29.91 3.82
N SER A 134 -16.32 -30.66 4.15
CA SER A 134 -15.98 -31.05 5.53
C SER A 134 -15.81 -29.86 6.49
N THR A 135 -15.60 -28.64 5.97
CA THR A 135 -15.46 -27.39 6.74
C THR A 135 -16.74 -26.53 6.80
N GLY A 136 -17.86 -26.97 6.21
CA GLY A 136 -19.16 -26.31 6.22
C GLY A 136 -19.68 -25.85 4.85
N THR A 137 -20.85 -25.21 4.86
CA THR A 137 -21.55 -24.74 3.64
C THR A 137 -20.90 -23.49 3.05
N THR A 138 -20.47 -23.59 1.79
CA THR A 138 -19.84 -22.50 1.04
C THR A 138 -20.66 -22.20 -0.20
N LYS A 139 -21.12 -20.95 -0.36
CA LYS A 139 -21.71 -20.50 -1.63
C LYS A 139 -20.61 -20.36 -2.67
N ILE A 140 -20.72 -21.11 -3.76
CA ILE A 140 -19.76 -21.06 -4.86
C ILE A 140 -20.50 -20.56 -6.11
N THR A 141 -20.11 -19.38 -6.59
CA THR A 141 -20.62 -18.83 -7.87
C THR A 141 -19.49 -18.77 -8.86
N LEU A 142 -19.57 -19.49 -9.98
CA LEU A 142 -18.65 -19.35 -11.11
C LEU A 142 -19.22 -18.30 -12.06
N ASN A 143 -18.56 -17.17 -12.16
CA ASN A 143 -18.87 -16.19 -13.20
C ASN A 143 -17.96 -16.50 -14.38
N MET A 144 -18.49 -16.87 -15.55
CA MET A 144 -17.72 -17.08 -16.78
C MET A 144 -17.99 -15.97 -17.79
N SER A 145 -17.02 -15.12 -18.09
CA SER A 145 -17.12 -14.20 -19.23
C SER A 145 -16.37 -14.74 -20.43
N TYR A 146 -16.99 -14.64 -21.60
CA TYR A 146 -16.42 -14.96 -22.91
C TYR A 146 -16.12 -13.65 -23.64
N SER A 147 -14.86 -13.51 -24.06
CA SER A 147 -14.40 -12.39 -24.89
C SER A 147 -13.54 -12.89 -26.04
N ARG A 148 -13.92 -12.52 -27.27
CA ARG A 148 -13.15 -12.76 -28.50
C ARG A 148 -12.36 -11.48 -28.80
N TYR A 149 -11.03 -11.56 -28.74
CA TYR A 149 -10.15 -10.44 -29.11
C TYR A 149 -9.45 -10.74 -30.43
N TYR A 150 -9.49 -9.76 -31.34
CA TYR A 150 -8.58 -9.71 -32.48
C TYR A 150 -7.34 -8.93 -32.06
N LYS A 151 -6.15 -9.48 -32.31
CA LYS A 151 -4.89 -8.82 -31.97
C LYS A 151 -4.18 -8.42 -33.28
N GLY A 152 -4.27 -7.14 -33.64
CA GLY A 152 -3.57 -6.55 -34.79
C GLY A 152 -4.39 -5.48 -35.54
N SER A 153 -3.69 -4.56 -36.22
CA SER A 153 -4.26 -3.82 -37.37
C SER A 153 -4.55 -4.79 -38.52
N ARG A 154 -5.37 -4.36 -39.50
CA ARG A 154 -6.07 -5.17 -40.53
C ARG A 154 -5.26 -6.21 -41.34
N GLU A 155 -3.96 -6.36 -41.16
CA GLU A 155 -3.10 -7.17 -42.05
C GLU A 155 -2.42 -8.38 -41.37
N ASP A 156 -2.23 -8.39 -40.04
CA ASP A 156 -1.57 -9.52 -39.35
C ASP A 156 -2.60 -10.41 -38.61
N LYS A 157 -3.12 -11.43 -39.30
CA LYS A 157 -4.01 -12.44 -38.70
C LYS A 157 -3.23 -13.39 -37.79
N VAL A 158 -2.99 -12.99 -36.55
CA VAL A 158 -2.55 -13.89 -35.46
C VAL A 158 -3.76 -14.72 -34.97
N PRO A 159 -3.60 -15.98 -34.52
CA PRO A 159 -4.73 -16.84 -34.13
C PRO A 159 -5.63 -16.22 -33.07
N GLU A 160 -6.93 -16.52 -33.17
CA GLU A 160 -7.97 -16.07 -32.25
C GLU A 160 -7.62 -16.42 -30.80
N ILE A 161 -7.48 -15.41 -29.94
CA ILE A 161 -7.33 -15.63 -28.50
C ILE A 161 -8.72 -15.60 -27.88
N ILE A 162 -9.22 -16.80 -27.53
CA ILE A 162 -10.41 -16.94 -26.68
C ILE A 162 -9.98 -16.63 -25.24
N GLN A 163 -10.46 -15.53 -24.68
CA GLN A 163 -10.29 -15.24 -23.25
C GLN A 163 -11.57 -15.56 -22.51
N TRP A 164 -11.49 -16.59 -21.67
CA TRP A 164 -12.42 -16.81 -20.59
C TRP A 164 -11.96 -15.98 -19.39
N GLN A 165 -12.83 -15.19 -18.77
CA GLN A 165 -12.57 -14.71 -17.41
C GLN A 165 -13.53 -15.44 -16.49
N SER A 166 -13.00 -16.37 -15.71
CA SER A 166 -13.74 -16.97 -14.63
C SER A 166 -13.41 -16.28 -13.31
N SER A 167 -14.44 -15.97 -12.53
CA SER A 167 -14.25 -15.62 -11.13
C SER A 167 -15.16 -16.44 -10.25
N PHE A 168 -14.60 -17.06 -9.22
CA PHE A 168 -15.38 -17.56 -8.12
C PHE A 168 -15.70 -16.46 -7.16
N THR A 169 -16.91 -16.51 -6.65
CA THR A 169 -17.24 -15.79 -5.43
C THR A 169 -17.49 -16.82 -4.35
N PHE A 170 -16.75 -16.69 -3.25
CA PHE A 170 -17.01 -17.36 -1.99
C PHE A 170 -17.69 -16.36 -1.08
N THR A 171 -18.72 -16.83 -0.39
CA THR A 171 -19.29 -16.10 0.74
C THR A 171 -19.19 -17.03 1.94
N ASP A 172 -18.36 -16.65 2.93
CA ASP A 172 -18.26 -17.42 4.17
C ASP A 172 -19.47 -17.18 5.09
N LYS A 173 -19.48 -17.84 6.25
CA LYS A 173 -20.54 -17.68 7.28
C LYS A 173 -20.64 -16.25 7.84
N ALA A 174 -19.59 -15.44 7.71
CA ALA A 174 -19.54 -14.04 8.11
C ALA A 174 -19.97 -13.08 6.98
N ASN A 175 -20.55 -13.61 5.89
CA ASN A 175 -20.96 -12.85 4.70
C ASN A 175 -19.81 -12.13 3.98
N VAL A 176 -18.57 -12.57 4.20
CA VAL A 176 -17.38 -12.04 3.54
C VAL A 176 -17.30 -12.59 2.11
N LYS A 177 -17.39 -11.67 1.14
CA LYS A 177 -17.31 -12.00 -0.28
C LYS A 177 -15.86 -12.04 -0.76
N ILE A 178 -15.31 -13.23 -0.98
CA ILE A 178 -14.00 -13.41 -1.60
C ILE A 178 -14.22 -13.68 -3.09
N SER A 179 -13.82 -12.73 -3.94
CA SER A 179 -13.79 -12.97 -5.38
C SER A 179 -12.42 -13.48 -5.80
N ILE A 180 -12.36 -14.76 -6.15
CA ILE A 180 -11.18 -15.40 -6.71
C ILE A 180 -11.28 -15.25 -8.22
N GLY A 181 -10.46 -14.35 -8.79
CA GLY A 181 -10.18 -14.42 -10.22
C GLY A 181 -9.45 -15.73 -10.47
N VAL A 182 -10.15 -16.72 -11.02
CA VAL A 182 -9.56 -18.02 -11.40
C VAL A 182 -8.74 -17.86 -12.68
N LEU A 183 -8.97 -16.76 -13.39
CA LEU A 183 -8.31 -16.38 -14.61
C LEU A 183 -7.90 -14.91 -14.56
N PRO A 184 -6.60 -14.64 -14.74
CA PRO A 184 -6.15 -13.42 -15.40
C PRO A 184 -5.30 -13.77 -16.61
N GLY A 185 -5.42 -12.93 -17.64
CA GLY A 185 -4.48 -12.72 -18.75
C GLY A 185 -3.44 -13.81 -19.03
N ASN A 186 -3.53 -14.41 -20.21
CA ASN A 186 -2.53 -15.27 -20.84
C ASN A 186 -2.17 -16.60 -20.11
N LEU A 187 -2.68 -16.88 -18.91
CA LEU A 187 -2.57 -18.21 -18.29
C LEU A 187 -3.73 -19.09 -18.79
N VAL A 188 -3.41 -20.04 -19.68
CA VAL A 188 -4.33 -21.06 -20.17
C VAL A 188 -4.58 -22.05 -19.03
N LEU A 189 -5.83 -22.26 -18.62
CA LEU A 189 -6.17 -23.42 -17.78
C LEU A 189 -5.74 -24.65 -18.56
N ASN A 190 -4.75 -25.36 -18.04
CA ASN A 190 -4.42 -26.66 -18.58
C ASN A 190 -5.63 -27.55 -18.29
N PHE A 191 -6.04 -28.32 -19.28
CA PHE A 191 -6.98 -29.42 -19.13
C PHE A 191 -6.32 -30.59 -19.84
N ASN A 192 -6.51 -31.78 -19.32
CA ASN A 192 -5.90 -32.98 -19.89
C ASN A 192 -6.99 -33.90 -20.45
N GLN A 193 -6.68 -34.61 -21.53
CA GLN A 193 -7.55 -35.65 -22.06
C GLN A 193 -7.54 -36.90 -21.17
N ASN A 194 -6.45 -37.11 -20.44
CA ASN A 194 -6.36 -38.12 -19.38
C ASN A 194 -6.74 -37.50 -18.04
N LEU A 195 -7.74 -38.09 -17.36
CA LEU A 195 -8.16 -37.69 -16.02
C LEU A 195 -7.03 -37.80 -14.98
N ILE A 196 -6.18 -38.83 -15.08
CA ILE A 196 -5.09 -39.09 -14.13
C ILE A 196 -4.07 -37.94 -14.18
N ASP A 197 -3.83 -37.43 -15.39
CA ASP A 197 -2.91 -36.33 -15.67
C ASP A 197 -3.61 -34.97 -15.68
N ALA A 198 -4.88 -34.92 -15.29
CA ALA A 198 -5.64 -33.70 -15.21
C ALA A 198 -5.04 -32.78 -14.15
N PRO A 199 -4.89 -31.47 -14.43
CA PRO A 199 -4.40 -30.55 -13.45
C PRO A 199 -5.39 -30.42 -12.30
N ILE A 200 -4.82 -30.36 -11.11
CA ILE A 200 -5.56 -30.20 -9.86
C ILE A 200 -5.60 -28.72 -9.49
N TYR A 201 -6.72 -28.25 -8.94
CA TYR A 201 -6.89 -26.87 -8.48
C TYR A 201 -7.40 -26.93 -7.05
N ARG A 202 -6.55 -26.62 -6.07
CA ARG A 202 -7.00 -26.51 -4.68
C ARG A 202 -7.78 -25.22 -4.45
N ILE A 203 -8.84 -25.27 -3.68
CA ILE A 203 -9.57 -24.09 -3.21
C ILE A 203 -9.66 -24.19 -1.68
N GLY A 204 -8.98 -23.26 -1.00
CA GLY A 204 -8.87 -23.24 0.47
C GLY A 204 -7.53 -23.75 0.98
N GLY A 205 -7.22 -23.54 2.26
CA GLY A 205 -5.90 -23.82 2.86
C GLY A 205 -5.14 -22.55 3.27
N GLU A 206 -3.91 -22.71 3.77
CA GLU A 206 -3.07 -21.56 4.17
C GLU A 206 -2.73 -20.66 2.98
N ALA A 207 -2.87 -19.35 3.19
CA ALA A 207 -2.59 -18.34 2.18
C ALA A 207 -1.14 -17.89 2.27
N TYR A 208 -0.39 -18.03 1.18
CA TYR A 208 0.99 -17.56 1.11
C TYR A 208 1.11 -16.36 0.16
N PRO A 209 1.81 -15.28 0.53
CA PRO A 209 2.16 -14.24 -0.40
C PRO A 209 3.40 -14.65 -1.22
N PHE A 210 3.43 -14.22 -2.48
CA PHE A 210 4.52 -14.44 -3.43
C PHE A 210 4.89 -13.13 -4.09
N ILE A 211 6.16 -13.02 -4.48
CA ILE A 211 6.64 -11.94 -5.32
C ILE A 211 6.72 -12.45 -6.76
N LEU A 212 5.97 -11.82 -7.66
CA LEU A 212 6.03 -12.05 -9.10
C LEU A 212 7.19 -11.22 -9.69
N ARG A 213 8.32 -11.87 -9.94
CA ARG A 213 9.46 -11.26 -10.63
C ARG A 213 9.25 -11.39 -12.13
N THR A 214 9.01 -10.28 -12.83
CA THR A 214 9.00 -10.28 -14.30
C THR A 214 10.42 -10.28 -14.80
N LEU A 215 10.86 -11.37 -15.43
CA LEU A 215 12.08 -11.34 -16.23
C LEU A 215 11.76 -10.56 -17.51
N LEU A 216 12.44 -9.43 -17.71
CA LEU A 216 12.40 -8.75 -18.99
C LEU A 216 13.07 -9.66 -20.03
N PRO A 217 12.51 -9.79 -21.24
CA PRO A 217 13.12 -10.61 -22.28
C PRO A 217 14.54 -10.12 -22.57
N SER A 218 15.49 -11.05 -22.70
CA SER A 218 16.80 -10.73 -23.28
C SER A 218 16.62 -10.43 -24.77
N LYS A 219 17.61 -9.76 -25.39
CA LYS A 219 17.60 -9.49 -26.85
C LYS A 219 17.44 -10.77 -27.69
N GLU A 220 17.73 -11.94 -27.12
CA GLU A 220 17.70 -13.25 -27.78
C GLU A 220 16.33 -13.94 -27.66
N THR A 221 15.57 -13.71 -26.59
CA THR A 221 14.25 -14.32 -26.40
C THR A 221 13.14 -13.37 -26.82
N LYS A 222 12.85 -13.31 -28.12
CA LYS A 222 11.65 -12.64 -28.63
C LYS A 222 10.40 -13.30 -28.01
N TRP A 223 9.75 -12.61 -27.08
CA TRP A 223 8.35 -12.81 -26.63
C TRP A 223 7.98 -13.88 -25.59
N LYS A 224 8.77 -14.11 -24.53
CA LYS A 224 8.21 -14.71 -23.30
C LYS A 224 8.60 -13.92 -22.05
N LYS A 225 7.70 -13.05 -21.56
CA LYS A 225 7.76 -12.57 -20.17
C LYS A 225 7.51 -13.77 -19.26
N VAL A 226 8.58 -14.41 -18.80
CA VAL A 226 8.48 -15.43 -17.76
C VAL A 226 8.43 -14.70 -16.42
N SER A 227 7.29 -14.80 -15.73
CA SER A 227 7.21 -14.36 -14.34
C SER A 227 7.64 -15.52 -13.45
N VAL A 228 8.76 -15.37 -12.75
CA VAL A 228 9.17 -16.30 -11.69
C VAL A 228 8.44 -15.89 -10.41
N SER A 229 7.80 -16.85 -9.74
CA SER A 229 7.16 -16.63 -8.45
C SER A 229 8.16 -16.95 -7.34
N LEU A 230 8.53 -15.95 -6.54
CA LEU A 230 9.40 -16.12 -5.39
C LEU A 230 8.55 -16.38 -4.15
N LEU A 231 8.90 -17.44 -3.42
CA LEU A 231 8.29 -17.87 -2.16
C LEU A 231 8.97 -17.17 -0.97
N PRO A 232 8.29 -17.04 0.18
CA PRO A 232 8.94 -16.63 1.43
C PRO A 232 10.19 -17.47 1.70
N GLY A 233 11.28 -16.81 2.04
CA GLY A 233 12.64 -17.37 2.14
C GLY A 233 13.50 -17.19 0.89
N SER A 234 12.93 -16.74 -0.22
CA SER A 234 13.70 -16.48 -1.44
C SER A 234 14.54 -15.20 -1.29
N ASP A 235 15.67 -15.18 -1.98
CA ASP A 235 16.45 -13.96 -2.23
C ASP A 235 15.85 -13.23 -3.44
N ILE A 236 15.48 -11.96 -3.25
CA ILE A 236 14.90 -11.11 -4.30
C ILE A 236 15.96 -10.29 -5.05
N GLY A 237 17.24 -10.51 -4.72
CA GLY A 237 18.41 -9.96 -5.39
C GLY A 237 19.01 -8.74 -4.69
N THR A 238 19.82 -8.01 -5.45
CA THR A 238 20.54 -6.81 -4.98
C THR A 238 19.85 -5.55 -5.50
N TRP A 239 19.55 -4.64 -4.58
CA TRP A 239 18.98 -3.33 -4.86
C TRP A 239 20.00 -2.24 -4.57
N LYS A 240 19.90 -1.11 -5.26
CA LYS A 240 20.78 0.03 -5.10
C LYS A 240 20.03 1.17 -4.43
N ALA A 241 20.65 1.81 -3.44
CA ALA A 241 20.11 3.05 -2.90
C ALA A 241 19.95 4.11 -4.00
N GLY A 242 18.92 4.95 -3.89
CA GLY A 242 18.59 5.96 -4.89
C GLY A 242 17.89 5.41 -6.16
N LYS A 243 17.48 4.14 -6.15
CA LYS A 243 16.69 3.51 -7.22
C LYS A 243 15.34 3.03 -6.69
N ASN A 244 14.34 3.03 -7.56
CA ASN A 244 13.01 2.53 -7.26
C ASN A 244 12.88 1.05 -7.67
N TYR A 245 12.32 0.24 -6.78
CA TYR A 245 12.10 -1.18 -6.98
C TYR A 245 10.62 -1.52 -6.86
N LYS A 246 10.11 -2.26 -7.84
CA LYS A 246 8.71 -2.67 -7.93
C LYS A 246 8.56 -4.15 -7.60
N LEU A 247 7.70 -4.45 -6.65
CA LEU A 247 7.26 -5.80 -6.33
C LEU A 247 5.83 -5.96 -6.79
N SER A 248 5.58 -6.96 -7.63
CA SER A 248 4.22 -7.43 -7.91
C SER A 248 3.89 -8.54 -6.94
N LEU A 249 2.90 -8.32 -6.10
CA LEU A 249 2.47 -9.25 -5.05
C LEU A 249 1.31 -10.10 -5.55
N ALA A 250 1.35 -11.39 -5.27
CA ALA A 250 0.20 -12.26 -5.38
C ALA A 250 0.03 -13.01 -4.06
N VAL A 251 -1.18 -13.44 -3.76
CA VAL A 251 -1.44 -14.38 -2.66
C VAL A 251 -1.97 -15.65 -3.30
N ALA A 252 -1.51 -16.83 -2.89
CA ALA A 252 -2.05 -18.10 -3.38
C ALA A 252 -2.79 -18.88 -2.30
N LEU A 253 -3.99 -19.35 -2.65
CA LEU A 253 -4.81 -20.37 -1.97
C LEU A 253 -4.98 -21.65 -2.83
N ALA A 254 -4.36 -21.71 -4.02
CA ALA A 254 -4.59 -22.75 -5.03
C ALA A 254 -3.26 -23.21 -5.68
N GLY A 255 -3.11 -24.51 -5.95
CA GLY A 255 -1.98 -25.09 -6.69
C GLY A 255 -2.38 -26.29 -7.56
N ASN A 256 -1.54 -26.68 -8.53
CA ASN A 256 -1.67 -27.90 -9.37
C ASN A 256 -0.48 -28.84 -9.26
N LYS A 257 -0.67 -30.12 -9.64
CA LYS A 257 0.35 -31.18 -9.66
C LYS A 257 1.56 -30.88 -10.57
N ILE A 258 1.37 -30.15 -11.67
CA ILE A 258 2.32 -30.08 -12.79
C ILE A 258 3.21 -28.83 -12.73
N ALA A 259 2.76 -27.72 -12.13
CA ALA A 259 3.46 -26.44 -12.14
C ALA A 259 3.40 -25.65 -10.82
N ASN A 260 2.73 -26.15 -9.78
CA ASN A 260 2.63 -25.54 -8.44
C ASN A 260 2.25 -24.03 -8.43
N GLN A 261 1.50 -23.52 -9.41
CA GLN A 261 1.17 -22.09 -9.45
C GLN A 261 -0.27 -21.82 -9.89
N PHE A 262 -1.14 -21.49 -8.93
CA PHE A 262 -2.23 -20.54 -9.20
C PHE A 262 -1.93 -19.20 -8.53
N ARG A 263 -2.25 -18.14 -9.26
CA ARG A 263 -1.98 -16.75 -8.88
C ARG A 263 -3.31 -16.05 -8.70
N PHE A 264 -3.53 -15.48 -7.52
CA PHE A 264 -4.69 -14.63 -7.29
C PHE A 264 -4.23 -13.21 -7.54
N PHE A 265 -4.80 -12.62 -8.59
CA PHE A 265 -4.60 -11.22 -8.92
C PHE A 265 -5.80 -10.38 -8.48
N ARG A 266 -6.72 -10.89 -7.63
CA ARG A 266 -7.93 -10.11 -7.28
C ARG A 266 -8.69 -10.45 -6.01
N ALA A 267 -8.05 -11.06 -5.03
CA ALA A 267 -8.69 -11.16 -3.72
C ALA A 267 -8.68 -9.77 -3.05
N LYS A 268 -9.78 -9.02 -3.21
CA LYS A 268 -10.15 -8.00 -2.23
C LYS A 268 -10.47 -8.75 -0.95
N PHE A 269 -9.45 -9.06 -0.16
CA PHE A 269 -9.65 -9.61 1.16
C PHE A 269 -10.33 -8.52 2.00
N PRO A 270 -11.47 -8.78 2.66
CA PRO A 270 -11.93 -7.88 3.72
C PRO A 270 -10.82 -7.74 4.76
N GLY A 271 -10.58 -6.56 5.33
CA GLY A 271 -9.48 -6.36 6.28
C GLY A 271 -8.13 -5.86 5.72
N GLY A 272 -7.98 -5.69 4.40
CA GLY A 272 -6.88 -4.89 3.80
C GLY A 272 -5.96 -5.63 2.82
N GLU A 273 -5.24 -4.86 2.01
CA GLU A 273 -4.22 -5.36 1.05
C GLU A 273 -2.93 -5.77 1.79
N PRO A 274 -2.16 -6.78 1.30
CA PRO A 274 -0.86 -7.11 1.87
C PRO A 274 0.06 -5.88 1.91
N GLN A 275 0.76 -5.69 3.02
CA GLN A 275 1.69 -4.57 3.18
C GLN A 275 3.11 -5.07 3.00
N ALA A 276 3.86 -4.52 2.05
CA ALA A 276 5.29 -4.78 1.97
C ALA A 276 6.07 -3.75 2.78
N ILE A 277 7.11 -4.19 3.49
CA ILE A 277 7.94 -3.37 4.37
C ILE A 277 9.39 -3.83 4.18
N LEU A 278 10.31 -2.89 3.97
CA LEU A 278 11.74 -3.16 4.06
C LEU A 278 12.15 -3.05 5.54
N LEU A 279 12.53 -4.17 6.13
CA LEU A 279 13.13 -4.27 7.45
C LEU A 279 14.63 -4.05 7.31
N VAL A 280 15.07 -2.84 7.68
CA VAL A 280 16.48 -2.46 7.69
C VAL A 280 17.15 -3.11 8.89
N LYS A 281 18.24 -3.81 8.64
CA LYS A 281 18.95 -4.62 9.62
C LYS A 281 20.34 -4.05 9.91
N ASP A 282 20.74 -4.15 11.16
CA ASP A 282 22.11 -4.01 11.64
C ASP A 282 22.44 -5.31 12.41
N GLY A 283 23.21 -6.19 11.78
CA GLY A 283 23.28 -7.60 12.16
C GLY A 283 21.89 -8.25 12.17
N ASP A 284 21.50 -8.84 13.29
CA ASP A 284 20.17 -9.44 13.49
C ASP A 284 19.11 -8.44 13.97
N LYS A 285 19.52 -7.23 14.37
CA LYS A 285 18.62 -6.21 14.91
C LYS A 285 17.96 -5.44 13.77
N ILE A 286 16.64 -5.24 13.88
CA ILE A 286 15.92 -4.35 12.98
C ILE A 286 16.01 -2.93 13.54
N VAL A 287 16.65 -2.05 12.78
CA VAL A 287 16.88 -0.65 13.17
C VAL A 287 15.90 0.31 12.51
N ASP A 288 15.23 -0.11 11.43
CA ASP A 288 14.20 0.68 10.78
C ASP A 288 13.21 -0.18 9.98
N GLU A 289 12.01 0.36 9.78
CA GLU A 289 10.96 -0.24 8.95
C GLU A 289 10.49 0.77 7.90
N ILE A 290 10.77 0.50 6.63
CA ILE A 290 10.44 1.40 5.53
C ILE A 290 9.27 0.79 4.74
N PRO A 291 8.05 1.31 4.89
CA PRO A 291 6.90 0.76 4.20
C PRO A 291 7.01 0.99 2.70
N PHE A 292 6.58 0.01 1.92
CA PHE A 292 6.40 0.18 0.49
C PHE A 292 5.15 1.00 0.20
N ASN A 293 5.21 1.60 -0.96
CA ASN A 293 4.25 2.49 -1.53
C ASN A 293 3.40 1.71 -2.56
N GLY A 294 2.16 1.29 -2.22
CA GLY A 294 1.24 0.61 -3.16
C GLY A 294 0.60 1.53 -4.25
N GLY A 295 -0.43 1.10 -4.98
CA GLY A 295 -1.33 2.01 -5.75
C GLY A 295 -2.64 2.28 -4.99
N CYS A 296 -3.41 3.31 -5.37
CA CYS A 296 -4.83 3.37 -4.98
C CYS A 296 -5.64 2.47 -5.92
N GLY A 297 -6.45 1.56 -5.39
CA GLY A 297 -7.45 0.81 -6.19
C GLY A 297 -7.11 -0.64 -6.53
N GLY A 298 -6.37 -1.37 -5.68
CA GLY A 298 -6.10 -2.80 -5.91
C GLY A 298 -4.92 -3.06 -6.85
N SER A 299 -3.99 -2.12 -6.98
CA SER A 299 -2.74 -2.37 -7.69
C SER A 299 -1.85 -3.30 -6.87
N TYR A 300 -1.72 -4.56 -7.29
CA TYR A 300 -0.81 -5.60 -6.74
C TYR A 300 0.65 -5.21 -6.76
N SER A 301 0.98 -4.09 -7.37
CA SER A 301 2.33 -3.58 -7.37
C SER A 301 2.53 -2.62 -6.22
N VAL A 302 3.51 -2.94 -5.40
CA VAL A 302 4.09 -2.05 -4.41
C VAL A 302 5.48 -1.67 -4.85
N GLU A 303 5.89 -0.46 -4.54
CA GLU A 303 7.16 0.10 -4.99
C GLU A 303 7.89 0.71 -3.81
N LEU A 304 9.22 0.78 -3.89
CA LEU A 304 10.07 1.40 -2.89
C LEU A 304 11.25 2.07 -3.58
N PHE A 305 11.35 3.40 -3.45
CA PHE A 305 12.60 4.10 -3.63
C PHE A 305 13.51 3.80 -2.44
N VAL A 306 14.56 3.01 -2.64
CA VAL A 306 15.47 2.61 -1.56
C VAL A 306 16.21 3.85 -1.06
N PRO A 307 15.93 4.33 0.17
CA PRO A 307 16.49 5.60 0.64
C PRO A 307 18.01 5.50 0.86
N SER A 308 18.71 6.62 0.69
CA SER A 308 20.14 6.73 0.94
C SER A 308 20.56 6.49 2.40
N ARG A 309 19.60 6.52 3.34
CA ARG A 309 19.79 6.18 4.76
C ARG A 309 19.77 4.67 5.06
N VAL A 310 19.58 3.80 4.06
CA VAL A 310 19.66 2.34 4.24
C VAL A 310 21.11 1.90 4.07
N PRO A 311 21.75 1.25 5.06
CA PRO A 311 23.13 0.77 4.93
C PRO A 311 23.29 -0.25 3.81
N SER A 312 24.54 -0.44 3.37
CA SER A 312 24.87 -1.60 2.53
C SER A 312 24.78 -2.88 3.37
N GLY A 313 24.32 -3.98 2.76
CA GLY A 313 24.30 -5.29 3.41
C GLY A 313 23.02 -6.07 3.18
N ARG A 314 22.83 -7.11 4.02
CA ARG A 314 21.67 -8.00 3.94
C ARG A 314 20.54 -7.48 4.80
N HIS A 315 19.38 -7.31 4.18
CA HIS A 315 18.15 -6.85 4.79
C HIS A 315 17.00 -7.79 4.44
N THR A 316 15.79 -7.45 4.88
CA THR A 316 14.63 -8.30 4.68
C THR A 316 13.44 -7.50 4.20
N VAL A 317 12.80 -7.94 3.12
CA VAL A 317 11.46 -7.47 2.77
C VAL A 317 10.45 -8.38 3.45
N ALA A 318 9.60 -7.82 4.30
CA ALA A 318 8.47 -8.50 4.89
C ALA A 318 7.20 -8.17 4.10
N ILE A 319 6.48 -9.20 3.66
CA ILE A 319 5.08 -9.06 3.26
C ILE A 319 4.21 -9.41 4.46
N ARG A 320 3.62 -8.38 5.04
CA ARG A 320 2.74 -8.47 6.20
C ARG A 320 1.32 -8.78 5.78
N MET A 321 0.78 -9.86 6.33
CA MET A 321 -0.62 -10.26 6.20
C MET A 321 -1.31 -10.15 7.56
N ASN A 322 -2.51 -9.57 7.57
CA ASN A 322 -3.28 -9.31 8.79
C ASN A 322 -4.70 -9.89 8.68
N ARG A 323 -4.84 -11.23 8.72
CA ARG A 323 -6.13 -11.91 8.59
C ARG A 323 -6.20 -13.16 9.48
N LYS A 324 -6.62 -12.99 10.73
CA LYS A 324 -6.67 -14.10 11.70
C LYS A 324 -7.55 -15.27 11.23
N GLU A 325 -8.57 -14.96 10.44
CA GLU A 325 -9.55 -15.92 9.93
C GLU A 325 -8.99 -16.84 8.83
N ILE A 326 -7.92 -16.43 8.13
CA ILE A 326 -7.35 -17.16 6.97
C ILE A 326 -5.95 -17.70 7.29
N ILE A 327 -5.15 -16.98 8.09
CA ILE A 327 -3.76 -17.32 8.40
C ILE A 327 -3.52 -17.59 9.90
N GLY A 328 -4.57 -17.66 10.72
CA GLY A 328 -4.46 -17.96 12.15
C GLY A 328 -3.88 -16.84 13.03
N GLY A 329 -3.46 -15.71 12.44
CA GLY A 329 -2.91 -14.56 13.18
C GLY A 329 -2.33 -13.47 12.30
N LEU A 330 -1.56 -12.56 12.90
CA LEU A 330 -0.72 -11.60 12.20
C LEU A 330 0.55 -12.31 11.71
N ALA A 331 0.91 -12.18 10.42
CA ALA A 331 2.07 -12.87 9.86
C ALA A 331 2.95 -11.97 8.99
N ASP A 332 4.26 -12.10 9.14
CA ASP A 332 5.27 -11.53 8.26
C ASP A 332 5.93 -12.64 7.44
N TYR A 333 5.83 -12.54 6.12
CA TYR A 333 6.49 -13.45 5.19
C TYR A 333 7.77 -12.81 4.66
N LEU A 334 8.91 -13.43 4.97
CA LEU A 334 10.21 -12.77 4.86
C LEU A 334 10.90 -13.14 3.55
N PHE A 335 11.52 -12.16 2.90
CA PHE A 335 12.28 -12.29 1.68
C PHE A 335 13.64 -11.61 1.87
N ALA A 336 14.74 -12.29 1.55
CA ALA A 336 16.06 -11.71 1.69
C ALA A 336 16.31 -10.70 0.55
N VAL A 337 16.96 -9.59 0.85
CA VAL A 337 17.40 -8.60 -0.15
C VAL A 337 18.77 -8.07 0.24
N ALA A 338 19.66 -7.89 -0.74
CA ALA A 338 20.91 -7.17 -0.54
C ALA A 338 20.72 -5.70 -0.94
N ILE A 339 21.19 -4.75 -0.14
CA ILE A 339 21.26 -3.34 -0.53
C ILE A 339 22.72 -2.97 -0.80
N ASP A 340 22.96 -2.37 -1.95
CA ASP A 340 24.19 -1.73 -2.39
C ASP A 340 24.03 -0.22 -2.23
N ASN A 341 24.70 0.33 -1.21
CA ASN A 341 24.72 1.76 -0.92
C ASN A 341 26.14 2.19 -0.52
N PRO A 342 27.03 2.44 -1.51
CA PRO A 342 28.41 2.83 -1.24
C PRO A 342 28.54 4.22 -0.62
N ASN A 343 27.44 4.98 -0.55
CA ASN A 343 27.37 6.34 -0.03
C ASN A 343 26.74 6.40 1.37
N PHE A 344 26.35 5.26 1.96
CA PHE A 344 25.83 5.24 3.32
C PHE A 344 26.87 5.79 4.31
N GLY A 345 26.45 6.74 5.15
CA GLY A 345 27.30 7.40 6.14
C GLY A 345 28.34 8.35 5.56
N LYS A 346 28.48 8.43 4.23
CA LYS A 346 29.36 9.41 3.58
C LYS A 346 28.64 10.75 3.44
N PRO A 347 29.38 11.87 3.52
CA PRO A 347 28.81 13.17 3.24
C PRO A 347 28.19 13.21 1.84
N GLN A 348 26.97 13.71 1.73
CA GLN A 348 26.32 13.89 0.44
C GLN A 348 26.62 15.27 -0.11
N TYR A 349 26.95 15.33 -1.39
CA TYR A 349 27.16 16.60 -2.08
C TYR A 349 25.90 17.47 -1.99
N ASP A 350 26.04 18.66 -1.41
CA ASP A 350 24.94 19.60 -1.19
C ASP A 350 25.48 21.03 -1.42
N ASP A 351 25.21 21.57 -2.60
CA ASP A 351 25.67 22.89 -3.00
C ASP A 351 25.21 23.99 -2.04
N ALA A 352 24.03 23.88 -1.44
CA ALA A 352 23.54 24.88 -0.50
C ALA A 352 24.43 24.93 0.74
N TYR A 353 24.71 23.77 1.33
CA TYR A 353 25.57 23.66 2.49
C TYR A 353 27.01 24.10 2.18
N LEU A 354 27.60 23.57 1.11
CA LEU A 354 28.98 23.86 0.72
C LEU A 354 29.19 25.34 0.40
N THR A 355 28.25 25.96 -0.32
CA THR A 355 28.32 27.39 -0.65
C THR A 355 28.19 28.26 0.59
N LEU A 356 27.24 27.96 1.48
CA LEU A 356 27.10 28.68 2.74
C LEU A 356 28.34 28.53 3.63
N LYS A 357 28.95 27.34 3.68
CA LYS A 357 30.18 27.08 4.43
C LYS A 357 31.36 27.88 3.89
N LYS A 358 31.49 27.95 2.56
CA LYS A 358 32.50 28.78 1.89
C LYS A 358 32.30 30.27 2.18
N ASN A 359 31.06 30.76 2.10
CA ASN A 359 30.75 32.18 2.26
C ASN A 359 30.78 32.65 3.73
N PHE A 360 30.51 31.73 4.67
CA PHE A 360 30.43 32.03 6.10
C PHE A 360 31.22 31.00 6.94
N PRO A 361 32.56 30.96 6.82
CA PRO A 361 33.38 29.88 7.41
C PRO A 361 33.32 29.79 8.94
N LYS A 362 32.95 30.88 9.62
CA LYS A 362 32.80 30.94 11.09
C LYS A 362 31.36 30.74 11.56
N ALA A 363 30.41 30.52 10.65
CA ALA A 363 29.00 30.33 10.99
C ALA A 363 28.71 28.91 11.49
N LYS A 364 27.60 28.78 12.22
CA LYS A 364 26.95 27.49 12.45
C LYS A 364 25.98 27.23 11.30
N PHE A 365 25.69 25.96 11.03
CA PHE A 365 24.80 25.55 9.94
C PHE A 365 23.64 24.72 10.47
N ALA A 366 22.45 24.94 9.91
CA ALA A 366 21.27 24.14 10.19
C ALA A 366 20.47 23.86 8.93
N SER A 367 19.87 22.68 8.86
CA SER A 367 18.98 22.27 7.77
C SER A 367 17.60 21.98 8.32
N LEU A 368 16.68 22.88 8.01
CA LEU A 368 15.29 22.81 8.43
C LEU A 368 14.50 22.02 7.40
N ARG A 369 13.98 20.86 7.80
CA ARG A 369 13.13 20.01 6.95
C ARG A 369 12.14 19.21 7.79
N ARG A 370 11.14 18.63 7.14
CA ARG A 370 10.18 17.76 7.81
C ARG A 370 10.84 16.43 8.18
N LEU A 371 10.80 16.06 9.45
CA LEU A 371 11.24 14.77 9.99
C LEU A 371 10.11 14.10 10.75
N SER A 372 10.06 12.77 10.74
CA SER A 372 9.03 11.98 11.45
C SER A 372 9.44 11.61 12.88
N SER A 373 10.74 11.55 13.19
CA SER A 373 11.26 11.43 14.56
C SER A 373 12.76 11.78 14.61
N GLU A 374 13.30 11.85 15.83
CA GLU A 374 14.70 12.17 16.14
C GLU A 374 15.69 11.15 15.56
N ASP A 375 15.38 9.85 15.66
CA ASP A 375 16.20 8.73 15.16
C ASP A 375 16.47 8.74 13.65
N VAL A 376 15.80 9.63 12.92
CA VAL A 376 15.71 9.58 11.47
C VAL A 376 16.30 10.83 10.81
N ALA A 377 17.01 11.67 11.57
CA ALA A 377 17.71 12.85 11.09
C ALA A 377 18.99 12.47 10.31
N TYR A 378 18.83 11.92 9.09
CA TYR A 378 19.98 11.68 8.20
C TYR A 378 20.64 13.02 7.84
N LYS A 379 21.90 13.18 8.23
CA LYS A 379 22.71 14.35 7.94
C LYS A 379 23.41 14.18 6.59
N ALA A 380 23.42 15.23 5.79
CA ALA A 380 24.28 15.30 4.63
C ALA A 380 25.75 15.47 5.06
N TYR A 381 26.02 16.12 6.20
CA TYR A 381 27.36 16.29 6.76
C TYR A 381 27.35 16.06 8.29
N PRO A 382 28.38 15.45 8.90
CA PRO A 382 28.42 15.19 10.34
C PRO A 382 28.15 16.43 11.22
N GLU A 383 28.68 17.59 10.82
CA GLU A 383 28.58 18.87 11.51
C GLU A 383 27.26 19.62 11.27
N GLU A 384 26.42 19.15 10.34
CA GLU A 384 25.13 19.76 10.01
C GLU A 384 24.14 19.57 11.17
N ASN A 385 23.52 20.65 11.64
CA ASN A 385 22.39 20.56 12.57
C ASN A 385 21.10 20.34 11.78
N VAL A 386 20.60 19.11 11.74
CA VAL A 386 19.33 18.81 11.07
C VAL A 386 18.18 19.09 12.04
N ILE A 387 17.39 20.12 11.73
CA ILE A 387 16.30 20.60 12.58
C ILE A 387 14.96 20.14 12.00
N SER A 388 14.19 19.40 12.78
CA SER A 388 12.80 19.10 12.40
C SER A 388 11.99 20.38 12.42
N THR A 389 11.34 20.71 11.31
CA THR A 389 10.35 21.79 11.24
C THR A 389 9.11 21.34 10.46
N LEU A 390 8.00 22.07 10.62
CA LEU A 390 6.85 21.94 9.77
C LEU A 390 7.21 22.46 8.37
N VAL A 391 7.08 21.60 7.36
CA VAL A 391 7.21 21.98 5.95
C VAL A 391 5.91 21.65 5.27
N ILE A 392 5.34 22.66 4.61
CA ILE A 392 4.04 22.59 3.97
C ILE A 392 4.27 22.80 2.48
N ASP A 393 3.79 21.87 1.65
CA ASP A 393 3.98 21.97 0.21
C ASP A 393 2.79 21.46 -0.62
N ASN A 394 2.63 22.06 -1.82
CA ASN A 394 1.48 21.82 -2.68
C ASN A 394 1.80 22.17 -4.15
N SER A 395 1.12 21.53 -5.11
CA SER A 395 1.14 21.93 -6.51
C SER A 395 -0.13 22.71 -6.87
N ILE A 396 -0.01 23.76 -7.68
CA ILE A 396 -1.13 24.52 -8.24
C ILE A 396 -1.21 24.28 -9.74
N LYS A 397 -2.39 23.86 -10.21
CA LYS A 397 -2.67 23.78 -11.64
C LYS A 397 -2.90 25.15 -12.27
N PRO A 398 -2.72 25.23 -13.61
CA PRO A 398 -3.22 26.35 -14.41
C PRO A 398 -4.71 26.67 -14.16
N SER A 399 -5.52 25.65 -13.87
CA SER A 399 -6.96 25.78 -13.63
C SER A 399 -7.33 26.24 -12.21
N ASN A 400 -6.39 26.80 -11.44
CA ASN A 400 -6.55 27.13 -10.00
C ASN A 400 -6.84 25.95 -9.07
N GLN A 401 -6.78 24.72 -9.56
CA GLN A 401 -6.98 23.55 -8.71
C GLN A 401 -5.70 23.27 -7.91
N HIS A 402 -5.85 23.19 -6.60
CA HIS A 402 -4.80 22.73 -5.70
C HIS A 402 -4.69 21.22 -5.75
N TRP A 403 -3.46 20.75 -5.81
CA TRP A 403 -3.10 19.35 -5.89
C TRP A 403 -2.10 19.03 -4.81
N PRO A 404 -2.54 18.46 -3.65
CA PRO A 404 -1.60 18.03 -2.63
C PRO A 404 -0.57 17.11 -3.28
N ALA A 405 0.61 17.01 -2.67
CA ALA A 405 1.70 16.18 -3.18
C ALA A 405 1.14 14.85 -3.70
N ASN A 406 1.26 14.67 -5.03
CA ASN A 406 0.56 13.63 -5.73
C ASN A 406 1.35 12.32 -5.57
N ILE A 407 0.62 11.22 -5.63
CA ILE A 407 1.18 9.89 -5.77
C ILE A 407 1.44 9.70 -7.25
N ASP A 408 2.70 9.64 -7.68
CA ASP A 408 2.99 9.27 -9.07
C ASP A 408 2.73 7.78 -9.32
N SER A 409 2.53 7.48 -10.60
CA SER A 409 2.54 6.17 -11.24
C SER A 409 3.84 5.35 -11.03
N TYR A 410 4.90 5.99 -10.53
CA TYR A 410 6.17 5.37 -10.09
C TYR A 410 6.22 5.15 -8.57
N GLY A 411 5.13 4.68 -7.99
CA GLY A 411 5.19 4.07 -6.67
C GLY A 411 5.13 5.06 -5.52
N LYS A 412 3.94 5.66 -5.29
CA LYS A 412 3.45 6.26 -4.02
C LYS A 412 4.39 7.15 -3.18
N ASP A 413 5.56 7.54 -3.69
CA ASP A 413 6.35 8.64 -3.12
C ASP A 413 5.65 9.95 -3.45
N LYS A 414 5.53 10.79 -2.43
CA LYS A 414 4.85 12.07 -2.52
C LYS A 414 5.73 13.04 -3.30
N ILE A 415 5.25 13.44 -4.46
CA ILE A 415 5.96 14.35 -5.36
C ILE A 415 5.14 15.62 -5.65
N LEU A 416 5.86 16.66 -6.03
CA LEU A 416 5.32 17.88 -6.62
C LEU A 416 5.62 17.88 -8.12
N ASN A 417 4.69 18.35 -8.94
CA ASN A 417 4.89 18.37 -10.39
C ASN A 417 5.54 19.69 -10.82
N ILE A 418 6.48 19.63 -11.77
CA ILE A 418 7.20 20.80 -12.30
C ILE A 418 7.09 20.85 -13.82
N GLY A 419 6.84 22.04 -14.36
CA GLY A 419 6.79 22.29 -15.78
C GLY A 419 5.42 22.06 -16.39
N GLN A 420 5.38 21.74 -17.68
CA GLN A 420 4.14 21.55 -18.46
C GLN A 420 4.07 20.12 -18.98
N GLY A 421 3.26 19.30 -18.32
CA GLY A 421 3.05 17.91 -18.73
C GLY A 421 2.11 17.80 -19.94
N PRO A 422 2.07 16.62 -20.58
CA PRO A 422 1.12 16.33 -21.65
C PRO A 422 -0.33 16.57 -21.18
N GLY A 423 -1.09 17.40 -21.91
CA GLY A 423 -2.48 17.72 -21.59
C GLY A 423 -2.69 18.89 -20.61
N PHE A 424 -1.63 19.51 -20.07
CA PHE A 424 -1.76 20.75 -19.30
C PHE A 424 -1.68 21.99 -20.20
N LYS A 425 -2.67 22.89 -20.10
CA LYS A 425 -2.72 24.16 -20.86
C LYS A 425 -1.69 25.20 -20.41
N ALA A 426 -1.14 25.07 -19.20
CA ALA A 426 -0.02 25.88 -18.73
C ALA A 426 0.83 25.10 -17.74
N LYS A 427 1.87 25.73 -17.21
CA LYS A 427 2.81 25.12 -16.28
C LYS A 427 2.22 24.95 -14.89
N VAL A 428 2.57 23.86 -14.23
CA VAL A 428 2.31 23.66 -12.81
C VAL A 428 3.28 24.51 -12.00
N LYS A 429 2.77 25.16 -10.96
CA LYS A 429 3.57 25.88 -9.96
C LYS A 429 3.56 25.12 -8.65
N ASN A 430 4.62 25.25 -7.85
CA ASN A 430 4.69 24.63 -6.54
C ASN A 430 4.77 25.68 -5.44
N LEU A 431 4.22 25.33 -4.30
CA LEU A 431 4.17 26.16 -3.10
C LEU A 431 4.94 25.43 -2.01
N ILE A 432 5.81 26.14 -1.31
CA ILE A 432 6.59 25.59 -0.20
C ILE A 432 6.66 26.62 0.92
N LYS A 433 6.37 26.21 2.16
CA LYS A 433 6.58 27.03 3.36
C LYS A 433 7.34 26.22 4.40
N PHE A 434 8.39 26.85 4.94
CA PHE A 434 9.09 26.37 6.13
C PHE A 434 8.58 27.15 7.34
N ASP A 435 8.24 26.46 8.42
CA ASP A 435 8.02 27.09 9.71
C ASP A 435 9.38 27.53 10.30
N LEU A 436 9.50 28.82 10.58
CA LEU A 436 10.70 29.44 11.13
C LEU A 436 10.60 29.67 12.63
N SER A 437 9.50 29.27 13.29
CA SER A 437 9.30 29.45 14.73
C SER A 437 10.33 28.74 15.61
N ASN A 438 11.11 27.84 15.03
CA ASN A 438 12.24 27.16 15.69
C ASN A 438 13.50 28.03 15.77
N ILE A 439 13.56 29.12 15.02
CA ILE A 439 14.67 30.06 15.01
C ILE A 439 14.31 31.20 15.97
N GLY A 440 14.97 31.23 17.13
CA GLY A 440 14.75 32.29 18.12
C GLY A 440 15.26 33.65 17.66
N SER A 441 14.78 34.73 18.27
CA SER A 441 15.22 36.11 17.98
C SER A 441 16.72 36.32 18.17
N GLU A 442 17.34 35.58 19.10
CA GLU A 442 18.80 35.59 19.34
C GLU A 442 19.62 34.88 18.25
N THR A 443 18.96 34.23 17.29
CA THR A 443 19.62 33.59 16.17
C THR A 443 19.68 34.56 14.99
N LYS A 444 20.88 34.99 14.60
CA LYS A 444 21.07 35.86 13.43
C LYS A 444 21.36 35.00 12.20
N ILE A 445 20.43 35.03 11.25
CA ILE A 445 20.57 34.38 9.94
C ILE A 445 21.59 35.17 9.10
N LEU A 446 22.66 34.51 8.66
CA LEU A 446 23.72 35.10 7.83
C LEU A 446 23.45 34.83 6.34
N GLY A 447 23.08 33.59 6.01
CA GLY A 447 22.69 33.13 4.68
C GLY A 447 21.62 32.05 4.75
N ALA A 448 20.76 31.95 3.74
CA ALA A 448 19.70 30.95 3.68
C ALA A 448 19.42 30.50 2.23
N TRP A 449 19.56 29.19 2.00
CA TRP A 449 19.39 28.57 0.69
C TRP A 449 18.29 27.52 0.76
N ILE A 450 17.39 27.53 -0.23
CA ILE A 450 16.40 26.46 -0.39
C ILE A 450 17.00 25.36 -1.26
N ARG A 451 16.95 24.13 -0.75
CA ARG A 451 17.36 22.91 -1.45
C ARG A 451 16.12 22.07 -1.74
N THR A 452 15.90 21.71 -3.00
CA THR A 452 14.88 20.74 -3.41
C THR A 452 15.50 19.67 -4.31
N ALA A 453 14.78 18.58 -4.55
CA ALA A 453 15.28 17.51 -5.43
C ALA A 453 14.35 17.29 -6.62
N LEU A 454 14.89 17.41 -7.83
CA LEU A 454 14.24 16.90 -9.03
C LEU A 454 14.26 15.37 -8.99
N ILE A 455 13.14 14.75 -9.28
CA ILE A 455 12.96 13.30 -9.36
C ILE A 455 12.58 12.97 -10.80
N LYS A 456 13.26 11.98 -11.38
CA LYS A 456 13.05 11.57 -12.77
C LYS A 456 11.58 11.21 -13.01
N GLY A 457 10.91 12.02 -13.82
CA GLY A 457 9.54 11.77 -14.29
C GLY A 457 9.50 11.10 -15.67
N ALA A 458 8.31 11.11 -16.28
CA ALA A 458 8.08 10.55 -17.62
C ALA A 458 8.63 11.40 -18.78
N SER A 459 8.98 12.67 -18.52
CA SER A 459 9.50 13.61 -19.52
C SER A 459 10.80 14.26 -19.03
N THR A 460 11.41 15.09 -19.87
CA THR A 460 12.71 15.74 -19.65
C THR A 460 12.51 17.25 -19.56
N LEU A 461 13.03 17.88 -18.50
CA LEU A 461 13.18 19.34 -18.41
C LEU A 461 14.39 19.76 -19.26
N LYS A 462 14.24 20.83 -20.04
CA LYS A 462 15.29 21.37 -20.90
C LYS A 462 15.43 22.89 -20.78
N ASP A 463 16.68 23.33 -20.71
CA ASP A 463 17.18 24.70 -20.90
C ASP A 463 16.33 25.74 -20.16
N GLY A 464 16.07 25.46 -18.90
CA GLY A 464 15.16 26.21 -18.06
C GLY A 464 15.78 26.77 -16.79
N LYS A 465 14.93 27.43 -16.01
CA LYS A 465 15.23 27.89 -14.66
C LYS A 465 14.00 27.78 -13.78
N LEU A 466 14.22 27.62 -12.49
CA LEU A 466 13.17 27.63 -11.49
C LEU A 466 13.28 28.93 -10.69
N ASN A 467 12.32 29.82 -10.88
CA ASN A 467 12.22 31.08 -10.16
C ASN A 467 11.40 30.89 -8.89
N TYR A 468 11.81 31.58 -7.83
CA TYR A 468 11.18 31.57 -6.52
C TYR A 468 10.62 32.95 -6.22
N TYR A 469 9.33 33.04 -5.89
CA TYR A 469 8.65 34.29 -5.56
C TYR A 469 8.07 34.22 -4.16
N ALA A 470 8.31 35.24 -3.35
CA ALA A 470 7.70 35.34 -2.02
C ALA A 470 6.19 35.57 -2.16
N LEU A 471 5.38 35.00 -1.28
CA LEU A 471 3.93 35.16 -1.35
C LEU A 471 3.41 36.30 -0.47
N ARG A 472 2.40 37.02 -0.97
CA ARG A 472 1.70 38.10 -0.25
C ARG A 472 0.46 37.59 0.48
N ARG A 473 -0.34 36.77 -0.19
CA ARG A 473 -1.59 36.24 0.39
C ARG A 473 -1.32 35.25 1.51
N ASN A 474 -2.13 35.33 2.56
CA ASN A 474 -2.15 34.34 3.64
C ASN A 474 -3.04 33.15 3.24
N TRP A 475 -2.76 31.97 3.76
CA TRP A 475 -3.46 30.72 3.40
C TRP A 475 -3.98 30.03 4.65
N TYR A 476 -5.08 29.29 4.51
CA TYR A 476 -5.48 28.36 5.54
C TYR A 476 -4.54 27.17 5.52
N GLU A 477 -3.63 27.19 6.48
CA GLU A 477 -2.81 26.05 6.87
C GLU A 477 -3.70 25.10 7.65
N ASN A 478 -4.40 24.26 6.91
CA ASN A 478 -5.12 23.17 7.53
C ASN A 478 -4.07 22.16 7.98
N LYS A 479 -3.97 21.94 9.29
CA LYS A 479 -3.45 20.68 9.80
C LYS A 479 -4.54 19.68 9.45
N THR A 480 -4.40 18.96 8.34
CA THR A 480 -5.34 17.87 8.08
C THR A 480 -5.14 16.81 9.16
N ASP A 481 -6.22 16.13 9.55
CA ASP A 481 -6.28 15.12 10.63
C ASP A 481 -5.44 13.84 10.35
N ASP A 482 -4.57 13.90 9.34
CA ASP A 482 -3.68 12.85 8.85
C ASP A 482 -2.20 13.24 8.89
N GLY A 483 -1.90 14.40 9.50
CA GLY A 483 -0.60 15.01 9.56
C GLY A 483 -0.07 15.53 8.23
N TYR A 484 -0.85 15.50 7.14
CA TYR A 484 -0.46 16.20 5.91
C TYR A 484 -0.55 17.70 6.14
N SER A 485 0.39 18.43 5.55
CA SER A 485 0.39 19.87 5.60
C SER A 485 0.23 20.32 4.16
N CYS A 486 -1.01 20.55 3.74
CA CYS A 486 -1.31 21.04 2.41
C CYS A 486 -1.94 22.43 2.49
N TRP A 487 -1.63 23.30 1.52
CA TRP A 487 -2.28 24.60 1.44
C TRP A 487 -3.69 24.43 0.91
N ASN A 488 -4.69 24.69 1.75
CA ASN A 488 -6.10 24.57 1.37
C ASN A 488 -6.71 25.89 0.91
N GLY A 489 -5.95 26.99 0.93
CA GLY A 489 -6.41 28.26 0.40
C GLY A 489 -6.83 29.35 1.34
N PRO A 490 -7.03 30.58 0.84
CA PRO A 490 -7.77 31.58 1.58
C PRO A 490 -9.21 31.10 1.73
N ASN A 491 -9.59 30.76 2.97
CA ASN A 491 -10.97 30.56 3.43
C ASN A 491 -11.90 29.70 2.56
N TYR A 492 -11.88 28.38 2.77
CA TYR A 492 -13.03 27.54 2.45
C TYR A 492 -13.43 26.71 3.67
N LYS A 493 -14.35 27.24 4.49
CA LYS A 493 -15.20 26.36 5.29
C LYS A 493 -15.82 25.37 4.30
N HIS A 494 -15.62 24.07 4.56
CA HIS A 494 -16.07 22.95 3.73
C HIS A 494 -17.57 23.02 3.40
N ASP A 495 -17.97 23.82 2.42
CA ASP A 495 -19.26 23.70 1.75
C ASP A 495 -19.03 22.92 0.46
N ARG A 496 -19.26 21.60 0.53
CA ARG A 496 -19.10 20.68 -0.61
C ARG A 496 -20.06 20.99 -1.77
N ASN A 497 -21.02 21.91 -1.59
CA ASN A 497 -22.03 22.23 -2.60
C ASN A 497 -21.71 23.49 -3.43
N LYS A 498 -20.63 24.23 -3.14
CA LYS A 498 -20.28 25.48 -3.88
C LYS A 498 -19.00 25.42 -4.71
N THR A 499 -18.33 24.27 -4.78
CA THR A 499 -17.03 24.15 -5.43
C THR A 499 -17.15 24.07 -6.95
N ARG A 500 -17.15 25.21 -7.67
CA ARG A 500 -16.58 25.25 -9.03
C ARG A 500 -16.25 26.60 -9.68
N GLN A 501 -16.58 27.77 -9.15
CA GLN A 501 -16.56 28.96 -10.03
C GLN A 501 -16.04 30.34 -9.54
N SER A 502 -15.30 30.51 -8.43
CA SER A 502 -14.66 31.82 -8.17
C SER A 502 -13.21 31.77 -7.69
N GLY A 503 -12.41 32.69 -8.22
CA GLY A 503 -10.95 32.73 -8.22
C GLY A 503 -10.31 32.83 -6.83
N PHE A 504 -9.63 31.76 -6.45
CA PHE A 504 -8.84 31.63 -5.23
C PHE A 504 -7.58 32.50 -5.22
N TRP A 505 -7.00 32.69 -6.40
CA TRP A 505 -5.84 33.53 -6.69
C TRP A 505 -6.31 34.77 -7.46
N GLY A 506 -5.62 35.90 -7.32
CA GLY A 506 -5.89 37.12 -8.09
C GLY A 506 -5.85 36.85 -9.59
N LYS A 507 -4.92 35.99 -10.03
CA LYS A 507 -4.91 35.39 -11.37
C LYS A 507 -4.62 33.89 -11.32
N PRO A 508 -5.08 33.12 -12.33
CA PRO A 508 -4.90 31.67 -12.34
C PRO A 508 -3.48 31.19 -12.06
N GLY A 509 -3.35 30.24 -11.13
CA GLY A 509 -2.09 29.68 -10.69
C GLY A 509 -1.23 30.69 -9.95
N ALA A 510 -1.78 31.55 -9.08
CA ALA A 510 -1.01 32.55 -8.34
C ALA A 510 -0.17 33.44 -9.27
N ALA A 511 -0.76 33.93 -10.36
CA ALA A 511 -0.02 34.69 -11.38
C ALA A 511 -0.08 36.21 -11.18
N ASP A 512 -0.78 36.69 -10.15
CA ASP A 512 -0.88 38.12 -9.88
C ASP A 512 0.26 38.60 -8.97
N ALA A 513 1.19 39.37 -9.54
CA ALA A 513 2.30 39.97 -8.81
C ALA A 513 1.89 41.14 -7.90
N ILE A 514 0.63 41.56 -7.93
CA ILE A 514 0.09 42.59 -7.02
C ILE A 514 -0.50 41.92 -5.80
N THR A 515 -1.42 40.97 -5.99
CA THR A 515 -2.18 40.39 -4.88
C THR A 515 -1.70 39.03 -4.41
N ASP A 516 -1.06 38.20 -5.25
CA ASP A 516 -0.71 36.81 -4.89
C ASP A 516 0.73 36.69 -4.38
N HIS A 517 1.68 37.28 -5.10
CA HIS A 517 3.11 37.19 -4.80
C HIS A 517 3.82 38.51 -5.02
N PHE A 518 5.04 38.64 -4.49
CA PHE A 518 5.92 39.77 -4.78
C PHE A 518 6.48 39.65 -6.21
N PRO A 519 6.57 40.74 -6.99
CA PRO A 519 7.12 40.70 -8.35
C PRO A 519 8.62 40.34 -8.35
N GLU A 520 9.34 40.66 -7.28
CA GLU A 520 10.75 40.40 -7.13
C GLU A 520 11.02 38.89 -7.00
N ILE A 521 12.01 38.42 -7.77
CA ILE A 521 12.49 37.05 -7.66
C ILE A 521 13.31 36.93 -6.37
N ALA A 522 12.82 36.13 -5.43
CA ALA A 522 13.51 35.85 -4.17
C ALA A 522 14.74 34.94 -4.35
N GLY A 523 14.76 34.13 -5.40
CA GLY A 523 15.88 33.25 -5.77
C GLY A 523 15.65 32.60 -7.13
N THR A 524 16.73 32.10 -7.76
CA THR A 524 16.63 31.34 -9.01
C THR A 524 17.61 30.17 -9.00
N THR A 525 17.27 29.09 -9.69
CA THR A 525 18.22 28.02 -10.01
C THR A 525 18.12 27.70 -11.49
N LYS A 526 19.28 27.57 -12.16
CA LYS A 526 19.33 27.07 -13.53
C LYS A 526 19.03 25.57 -13.53
N ILE A 527 18.30 25.12 -14.54
CA ILE A 527 18.02 23.71 -14.80
C ILE A 527 18.31 23.50 -16.27
N ASP A 528 19.48 22.95 -16.61
CA ASP A 528 19.83 22.61 -17.98
C ASP A 528 18.96 21.43 -18.46
N LYS A 529 19.55 20.25 -18.67
CA LYS A 529 18.83 19.03 -19.00
C LYS A 529 18.66 18.16 -17.75
N PHE A 530 17.42 17.76 -17.45
CA PHE A 530 17.13 16.76 -16.43
C PHE A 530 16.03 15.78 -16.90
N PRO A 531 16.21 14.45 -16.75
CA PRO A 531 17.42 13.80 -16.28
C PRO A 531 18.52 13.73 -17.36
N LEU A 532 19.78 13.72 -16.93
CA LEU A 532 20.90 13.23 -17.73
C LEU A 532 20.83 11.70 -17.86
N LYS A 533 21.60 11.12 -18.80
CA LYS A 533 21.62 9.67 -19.00
C LYS A 533 22.06 8.97 -17.70
N GLY A 534 21.20 8.10 -17.16
CA GLY A 534 21.45 7.35 -15.92
C GLY A 534 21.05 8.06 -14.63
N GLU A 535 20.77 9.36 -14.69
CA GLU A 535 20.35 10.17 -13.54
C GLU A 535 18.91 9.84 -13.13
N THR A 536 18.69 9.67 -11.81
CA THR A 536 17.37 9.37 -11.23
C THR A 536 16.84 10.51 -10.36
N SER A 537 17.73 11.32 -9.81
CA SER A 537 17.41 12.51 -9.02
C SER A 537 18.54 13.52 -9.08
N ARG A 538 18.24 14.80 -8.86
CA ARG A 538 19.23 15.89 -8.77
C ARG A 538 18.83 16.87 -7.67
N LEU A 539 19.75 17.22 -6.78
CA LEU A 539 19.55 18.35 -5.87
C LEU A 539 19.72 19.66 -6.64
N ILE A 540 18.79 20.58 -6.43
CA ILE A 540 18.83 21.94 -6.97
C ILE A 540 18.69 22.91 -5.82
N VAL A 541 19.35 24.06 -5.93
CA VAL A 541 19.47 25.00 -4.83
C VAL A 541 19.28 26.43 -5.33
N ALA A 542 18.66 27.27 -4.52
CA ALA A 542 18.56 28.70 -4.77
C ALA A 542 18.85 29.50 -3.51
N ASP A 543 19.63 30.57 -3.65
CA ASP A 543 19.79 31.55 -2.59
C ASP A 543 18.47 32.30 -2.40
N ILE A 544 17.93 32.26 -1.18
CA ILE A 544 16.72 33.00 -0.77
C ILE A 544 17.00 33.80 0.51
N THR A 545 18.26 34.15 0.74
CA THR A 545 18.75 34.79 1.98
C THR A 545 17.96 36.03 2.32
N THR A 546 17.76 36.92 1.34
CA THR A 546 17.08 38.21 1.56
C THR A 546 15.67 38.00 2.09
N ILE A 547 14.86 37.14 1.45
CA ILE A 547 13.47 36.94 1.88
C ILE A 547 13.39 36.23 3.24
N VAL A 548 14.26 35.25 3.50
CA VAL A 548 14.28 34.54 4.79
C VAL A 548 14.66 35.47 5.94
N LYS A 549 15.59 36.41 5.73
CA LYS A 549 15.91 37.46 6.71
C LYS A 549 14.71 38.34 7.01
N LYS A 550 13.96 38.77 5.99
CA LYS A 550 12.74 39.57 6.15
C LYS A 550 11.63 38.82 6.89
N TRP A 551 11.50 37.51 6.63
CA TRP A 551 10.56 36.66 7.36
C TRP A 551 10.94 36.51 8.84
N HIS A 552 12.24 36.34 9.12
CA HIS A 552 12.75 36.17 10.47
C HIS A 552 12.68 37.46 11.30
N SER A 553 12.96 38.61 10.67
CA SER A 553 12.86 39.92 11.33
C SER A 553 11.41 40.39 11.54
N GLY A 554 10.44 39.77 10.87
CA GLY A 554 9.05 40.20 10.86
C GLY A 554 8.74 41.36 9.90
N GLU A 555 9.71 41.83 9.11
CA GLU A 555 9.50 42.85 8.06
C GLU A 555 8.43 42.41 7.05
N ILE A 556 8.45 41.12 6.68
CA ILE A 556 7.45 40.51 5.81
C ILE A 556 6.90 39.26 6.48
N LYS A 557 5.58 39.09 6.46
CA LYS A 557 4.95 37.85 6.94
C LYS A 557 5.38 36.64 6.10
N ASN A 558 5.81 35.56 6.76
CA ASN A 558 6.13 34.30 6.09
C ASN A 558 4.85 33.58 5.62
N ASN A 559 4.46 33.83 4.37
CA ASN A 559 3.39 33.09 3.70
C ASN A 559 3.92 31.99 2.76
N GLY A 560 5.23 31.71 2.80
CA GLY A 560 5.89 30.75 1.93
C GLY A 560 6.35 31.33 0.59
N ILE A 561 6.80 30.42 -0.27
CA ILE A 561 7.41 30.70 -1.56
C ILE A 561 6.68 29.94 -2.66
N MET A 562 6.58 30.55 -3.84
CA MET A 562 6.08 29.93 -5.05
C MET A 562 7.23 29.66 -6.02
N GLN A 563 7.32 28.42 -6.50
CA GLN A 563 8.24 27.98 -7.53
C GLN A 563 7.56 28.01 -8.90
N THR A 564 8.18 28.66 -9.87
CA THR A 564 7.72 28.72 -11.26
C THR A 564 8.84 28.29 -12.21
N TYR A 565 8.60 27.25 -13.00
CA TYR A 565 9.55 26.79 -14.00
C TYR A 565 9.42 27.60 -15.31
N VAL A 566 10.53 28.14 -15.78
CA VAL A 566 10.65 28.80 -17.09
C VAL A 566 11.52 27.88 -17.94
N GLY A 567 11.09 27.51 -19.15
CA GLY A 567 11.68 26.43 -19.93
C GLY A 567 10.64 25.45 -20.48
N THR A 568 11.10 24.35 -21.07
CA THR A 568 10.23 23.31 -21.64
C THR A 568 10.35 21.99 -20.88
N GLY A 569 9.33 21.14 -21.02
CA GLY A 569 9.31 19.81 -20.42
C GLY A 569 8.53 19.71 -19.11
N TYR A 570 8.62 18.51 -18.53
CA TYR A 570 7.89 18.14 -17.33
C TYR A 570 8.69 17.14 -16.50
N SER A 571 8.69 17.31 -15.19
CA SER A 571 9.29 16.36 -14.26
C SER A 571 8.62 16.47 -12.89
N SER A 572 9.11 15.67 -11.96
CA SER A 572 8.67 15.64 -10.57
C SER A 572 9.73 16.25 -9.66
N GLN A 573 9.33 16.69 -8.48
CA GLN A 573 10.18 17.13 -7.37
C GLN A 573 9.78 16.39 -6.10
N GLY A 574 10.72 16.05 -5.23
CA GLY A 574 10.41 15.47 -3.92
C GLY A 574 9.56 16.43 -3.09
N SER A 575 8.50 15.92 -2.45
CA SER A 575 7.74 16.70 -1.48
C SER A 575 8.34 16.61 -0.08
N SER A 576 7.81 17.37 0.87
CA SER A 576 8.09 17.31 2.31
C SER A 576 7.84 15.93 2.93
N GLU A 577 7.16 15.04 2.21
CA GLU A 577 6.79 13.69 2.63
C GLU A 577 7.55 12.60 1.87
N PHE A 578 8.46 12.99 0.96
CA PHE A 578 9.27 12.04 0.21
C PHE A 578 10.02 11.08 1.15
N GLN A 579 10.12 9.79 0.82
CA GLN A 579 10.66 8.78 1.75
C GLN A 579 12.15 9.01 2.08
N ASP A 580 12.92 9.51 1.11
CA ASP A 580 14.29 9.92 1.33
C ASP A 580 14.37 11.39 1.77
N TYR A 581 14.79 11.62 3.01
CA TYR A 581 14.76 12.95 3.63
C TYR A 581 15.80 13.91 3.10
N ILE A 582 16.83 13.40 2.42
CA ILE A 582 17.77 14.27 1.70
C ILE A 582 17.11 14.90 0.48
N LEU A 583 16.12 14.23 -0.11
CA LEU A 583 15.39 14.67 -1.30
C LEU A 583 14.14 15.52 -0.95
N ARG A 584 13.85 15.70 0.34
CA ARG A 584 12.79 16.61 0.80
C ARG A 584 13.22 18.07 0.63
N PRO A 585 12.27 19.00 0.37
CA PRO A 585 12.52 20.42 0.48
C PRO A 585 13.15 20.74 1.84
N THR A 586 14.29 21.42 1.80
CA THR A 586 15.12 21.73 2.97
C THR A 586 15.55 23.17 2.88
N LEU A 587 15.40 23.91 3.98
CA LEU A 587 15.98 25.24 4.13
C LEU A 587 17.32 25.10 4.86
N VAL A 588 18.42 25.33 4.16
CA VAL A 588 19.77 25.31 4.74
C VAL A 588 20.13 26.74 5.13
N ILE A 589 20.50 26.96 6.39
CA ILE A 589 20.85 28.27 6.92
C ILE A 589 22.27 28.27 7.49
N ALA A 590 23.00 29.35 7.21
CA ALA A 590 24.17 29.77 7.98
C ALA A 590 23.70 30.79 9.02
N TYR A 591 24.09 30.61 10.27
CA TYR A 591 23.65 31.47 11.36
C TYR A 591 24.74 31.69 12.42
N SER A 592 24.52 32.72 13.24
CA SER A 592 25.28 32.98 14.46
C SER A 592 24.33 33.12 15.65
N GLY A 593 24.86 32.98 16.86
CA GLY A 593 24.06 32.99 18.10
C GLY A 593 23.56 31.60 18.50
N LYS A 594 22.32 31.56 19.03
CA LYS A 594 21.70 30.36 19.58
C LYS A 594 21.32 29.36 18.47
N THR A 595 21.45 28.07 18.77
CA THR A 595 21.05 27.00 17.85
C THR A 595 19.52 26.96 17.73
N PRO A 596 18.94 26.87 16.52
CA PRO A 596 17.50 26.66 16.36
C PRO A 596 17.02 25.42 17.13
N SER A 597 15.87 25.52 17.78
CA SER A 597 15.33 24.44 18.62
C SER A 597 14.74 23.30 17.78
N GLN A 598 14.93 22.05 18.21
CA GLN A 598 14.20 20.91 17.64
C GLN A 598 12.72 21.01 17.96
N ARG A 599 11.86 21.04 16.95
CA ARG A 599 10.41 20.95 17.12
C ARG A 599 9.88 19.87 16.19
N TYR A 600 10.02 18.63 16.65
CA TYR A 600 9.35 17.52 15.99
C TYR A 600 7.87 17.85 15.88
N TYR A 601 7.32 17.64 14.69
CA TYR A 601 5.88 17.46 14.58
C TYR A 601 5.57 16.23 15.43
N LYS A 602 5.17 16.45 16.68
CA LYS A 602 4.53 15.43 17.48
C LYS A 602 3.14 15.32 16.87
N PRO A 603 2.81 14.26 16.11
CA PRO A 603 1.40 13.89 16.04
C PRO A 603 0.88 13.81 17.47
N LEU A 604 -0.40 14.07 17.69
CA LEU A 604 -1.02 14.28 19.02
C LEU A 604 -0.88 13.06 19.97
N GLU A 605 0.34 12.73 20.40
CA GLU A 605 0.71 11.81 21.46
C GLU A 605 0.26 12.34 22.82
N LYS A 606 -0.08 13.64 22.90
CA LYS A 606 -0.60 14.27 24.12
C LYS A 606 -1.77 13.47 24.69
N ASN A 607 -2.74 13.06 23.84
CA ASN A 607 -3.87 12.27 24.31
C ASN A 607 -3.49 10.84 24.72
N PHE A 608 -2.52 10.19 24.06
CA PHE A 608 -2.06 8.85 24.44
C PHE A 608 -1.28 8.87 25.77
N LYS A 609 -0.28 9.73 25.89
CA LYS A 609 0.58 9.81 27.09
C LYS A 609 -0.22 10.25 28.31
N GLU A 610 -1.12 11.22 28.16
CA GLU A 610 -2.01 11.65 29.24
C GLU A 610 -3.00 10.54 29.62
N SER A 611 -3.58 9.85 28.63
CA SER A 611 -4.48 8.72 28.91
C SER A 611 -3.76 7.55 29.56
N LEU A 612 -2.51 7.27 29.20
CA LEU A 612 -1.71 6.22 29.84
C LEU A 612 -1.31 6.61 31.26
N ALA A 613 -0.90 7.86 31.49
CA ALA A 613 -0.63 8.36 32.83
C ALA A 613 -1.88 8.30 33.73
N LEU A 614 -3.05 8.63 33.17
CA LEU A 614 -4.33 8.54 33.88
C LEU A 614 -4.75 7.09 34.14
N ALA A 615 -4.51 6.19 33.20
CA ALA A 615 -4.70 4.75 33.34
C ALA A 615 -3.82 4.18 34.47
N LYS A 616 -2.53 4.56 34.52
CA LYS A 616 -1.60 4.25 35.62
C LYS A 616 -2.12 4.75 36.96
N LYS A 617 -2.46 6.04 37.04
CA LYS A 617 -2.96 6.68 38.27
C LYS A 617 -4.24 6.03 38.79
N ARG A 618 -5.11 5.56 37.89
CA ARG A 618 -6.40 4.93 38.24
C ARG A 618 -6.31 3.40 38.37
N ASN A 619 -5.14 2.80 38.15
CA ASN A 619 -4.93 1.36 38.05
C ASN A 619 -5.97 0.65 37.16
N ARG A 620 -6.20 1.20 35.96
CA ARG A 620 -7.15 0.66 34.98
C ARG A 620 -6.47 0.44 33.63
N PRO A 621 -6.84 -0.59 32.85
CA PRO A 621 -6.31 -0.76 31.51
C PRO A 621 -6.70 0.42 30.59
N LEU A 622 -5.82 0.75 29.65
CA LEU A 622 -6.05 1.78 28.63
C LEU A 622 -6.59 1.14 27.35
N ILE A 623 -7.75 1.58 26.90
CA ILE A 623 -8.32 1.27 25.60
C ILE A 623 -8.05 2.39 24.62
N ILE A 624 -7.44 2.06 23.49
CA ILE A 624 -7.16 2.95 22.38
C ILE A 624 -7.96 2.49 21.17
N LYS A 625 -8.95 3.26 20.73
CA LYS A 625 -9.62 3.03 19.45
C LYS A 625 -8.91 3.81 18.36
N PHE A 626 -8.34 3.09 17.39
CA PHE A 626 -7.80 3.64 16.16
C PHE A 626 -8.90 3.76 15.09
N TYR A 627 -8.99 4.93 14.45
CA TYR A 627 -9.95 5.23 13.39
C TYR A 627 -9.33 6.12 12.29
N THR A 628 -10.03 6.34 11.17
CA THR A 628 -9.72 7.43 10.23
C THR A 628 -11.02 8.14 9.81
N ASP A 629 -10.95 9.40 9.37
CA ASP A 629 -12.15 10.21 9.11
C ASP A 629 -12.94 9.78 7.86
N PHE A 630 -12.30 9.09 6.92
CA PHE A 630 -12.94 8.54 5.73
C PHE A 630 -13.37 7.07 5.87
N CYS A 631 -13.17 6.46 7.04
CA CYS A 631 -13.53 5.06 7.29
C CYS A 631 -15.03 4.89 7.54
N THR A 632 -15.74 4.30 6.57
CA THR A 632 -17.18 4.00 6.66
C THR A 632 -17.51 3.08 7.84
N SER A 633 -16.74 2.02 8.04
CA SER A 633 -16.94 1.08 9.14
C SER A 633 -16.68 1.71 10.51
N CYS A 634 -15.79 2.69 10.61
CA CYS A 634 -15.53 3.43 11.83
C CYS A 634 -16.73 4.29 12.21
N LYS A 635 -17.30 5.02 11.23
CA LYS A 635 -18.53 5.80 11.40
C LYS A 635 -19.71 4.92 11.78
N LEU A 636 -19.80 3.72 11.20
CA LEU A 636 -20.82 2.75 11.57
C LEU A 636 -20.66 2.32 13.03
N ALA A 637 -19.46 1.86 13.42
CA ALA A 637 -19.16 1.47 14.80
C ALA A 637 -19.44 2.59 15.80
N ASP A 638 -19.14 3.85 15.45
CA ASP A 638 -19.45 5.01 16.29
C ASP A 638 -20.96 5.26 16.42
N LYS A 639 -21.71 5.07 15.34
CA LYS A 639 -23.17 5.28 15.34
C LYS A 639 -23.93 4.17 16.04
N THR A 640 -23.43 2.94 16.02
CA THR A 640 -24.11 1.78 16.61
C THR A 640 -23.46 1.33 17.91
N ILE A 641 -22.24 0.80 17.84
CA ILE A 641 -21.59 0.06 18.92
C ILE A 641 -21.10 0.98 20.04
N PHE A 642 -20.30 1.99 19.72
CA PHE A 642 -19.77 2.92 20.72
C PHE A 642 -20.84 3.89 21.24
N LYS A 643 -22.02 3.96 20.60
CA LYS A 643 -23.21 4.64 21.13
C LYS A 643 -24.06 3.78 22.06
N SER A 644 -23.91 2.45 22.06
CA SER A 644 -24.65 1.54 22.95
C SER A 644 -24.44 1.89 24.42
N LYS A 645 -25.54 1.97 25.17
CA LYS A 645 -25.51 2.17 26.64
C LYS A 645 -24.70 1.07 27.34
N LYS A 646 -24.77 -0.17 26.86
CA LYS A 646 -24.08 -1.32 27.46
C LYS A 646 -22.58 -1.22 27.26
N VAL A 647 -22.11 -0.85 26.07
CA VAL A 647 -20.69 -0.66 25.76
C VAL A 647 -20.12 0.54 26.50
N LYS A 648 -20.83 1.68 26.52
CA LYS A 648 -20.41 2.87 27.28
C LYS A 648 -20.26 2.60 28.77
N LYS A 649 -21.16 1.78 29.36
CA LYS A 649 -21.07 1.39 30.76
C LYS A 649 -19.77 0.63 31.05
N ILE A 650 -19.42 -0.35 30.22
CA ILE A 650 -18.17 -1.11 30.36
C ILE A 650 -16.95 -0.20 30.18
N LEU A 651 -16.91 0.60 29.10
CA LEU A 651 -15.78 1.50 28.83
C LEU A 651 -15.55 2.52 29.95
N LYS A 652 -16.62 3.03 30.58
CA LYS A 652 -16.52 4.00 31.69
C LYS A 652 -16.16 3.35 33.02
N ALA A 653 -16.67 2.16 33.29
CA ALA A 653 -16.46 1.45 34.56
C ALA A 653 -15.05 0.85 34.62
N ASP A 654 -14.64 0.15 33.56
CA ASP A 654 -13.53 -0.80 33.62
C ASP A 654 -12.25 -0.25 32.97
N PHE A 655 -12.35 0.79 32.14
CA PHE A 655 -11.23 1.24 31.29
C PHE A 655 -10.98 2.74 31.35
N GLN A 656 -9.75 3.14 31.04
CA GLN A 656 -9.45 4.47 30.53
C GLN A 656 -9.55 4.43 29.00
N TYR A 657 -10.37 5.27 28.38
CA TYR A 657 -10.69 5.19 26.95
C TYR A 657 -10.18 6.40 26.17
N VAL A 658 -9.51 6.17 25.03
CA VAL A 658 -9.05 7.21 24.11
C VAL A 658 -9.30 6.81 22.65
N ASN A 659 -9.71 7.79 21.85
CA ASN A 659 -9.79 7.66 20.39
C ASN A 659 -8.59 8.33 19.76
N LEU A 660 -7.87 7.62 18.90
CA LEU A 660 -6.74 8.16 18.15
C LEU A 660 -6.98 7.98 16.66
N ASN A 661 -6.83 9.06 15.89
CA ASN A 661 -6.77 8.93 14.45
C ASN A 661 -5.49 8.14 14.10
N LEU A 662 -5.63 7.06 13.34
CA LEU A 662 -4.52 6.20 12.91
C LEU A 662 -3.54 6.99 12.06
N GLU A 663 -4.00 7.90 11.21
CA GLU A 663 -3.14 8.63 10.30
C GLU A 663 -2.21 9.60 11.02
N ASP A 664 -2.69 10.24 12.08
CA ASP A 664 -1.85 10.99 13.00
C ASP A 664 -0.94 10.07 13.80
N ASN A 665 -1.44 8.93 14.26
CA ASN A 665 -0.76 8.06 15.23
C ASN A 665 -0.11 6.83 14.57
N LYS A 666 0.34 6.91 13.31
CA LYS A 666 0.84 5.76 12.52
C LYS A 666 1.90 4.94 13.24
N LYS A 667 2.95 5.57 13.77
CA LYS A 667 4.05 4.88 14.49
C LYS A 667 3.53 4.13 15.72
N LEU A 668 2.64 4.77 16.48
CA LEU A 668 2.01 4.18 17.67
C LEU A 668 1.08 3.02 17.30
N ALA A 669 0.22 3.23 16.29
CA ALA A 669 -0.72 2.23 15.77
C ALA A 669 0.02 0.99 15.25
N PHE A 670 1.03 1.19 14.41
CA PHE A 670 1.87 0.10 13.88
C PHE A 670 2.68 -0.59 14.98
N GLY A 671 3.22 0.16 15.95
CA GLY A 671 3.89 -0.41 17.12
C GLY A 671 2.98 -1.34 17.94
N PHE A 672 1.69 -1.04 18.00
CA PHE A 672 0.68 -1.91 18.62
C PHE A 672 0.09 -2.98 17.69
N GLY A 673 0.54 -3.04 16.44
CA GLY A 673 0.12 -4.04 15.46
C GLY A 673 -1.21 -3.76 14.77
N VAL A 674 -1.64 -2.49 14.76
CA VAL A 674 -2.88 -2.07 14.10
C VAL A 674 -2.66 -1.98 12.59
N GLY A 675 -3.27 -2.90 11.84
CA GLY A 675 -3.18 -2.94 10.37
C GLY A 675 -4.41 -2.42 9.64
N SER A 676 -5.52 -2.17 10.34
CA SER A 676 -6.78 -1.68 9.75
C SER A 676 -7.60 -0.88 10.76
N VAL A 677 -8.58 -0.12 10.29
CA VAL A 677 -9.54 0.59 11.15
C VAL A 677 -10.98 0.16 10.87
N PRO A 678 -11.90 0.21 11.85
CA PRO A 678 -11.63 0.52 13.26
C PRO A 678 -10.89 -0.62 13.96
N SER A 679 -9.94 -0.30 14.82
CA SER A 679 -9.29 -1.29 15.70
C SER A 679 -9.22 -0.75 17.11
N VAL A 680 -9.27 -1.64 18.10
CA VAL A 680 -9.14 -1.31 19.52
C VAL A 680 -7.92 -2.02 20.07
N VAL A 681 -6.99 -1.29 20.68
CA VAL A 681 -5.85 -1.83 21.42
C VAL A 681 -6.13 -1.65 22.91
N ILE A 682 -5.89 -2.70 23.70
CA ILE A 682 -5.98 -2.67 25.16
C ILE A 682 -4.58 -2.80 25.72
N LEU A 683 -4.18 -1.85 26.57
CA LEU A 683 -2.91 -1.86 27.29
C LEU A 683 -3.15 -2.07 28.78
N ASN A 684 -2.23 -2.78 29.43
CA ASN A 684 -2.11 -2.76 30.88
C ASN A 684 -1.75 -1.35 31.37
N PRO A 685 -1.98 -1.02 32.66
CA PRO A 685 -1.60 0.27 33.21
C PRO A 685 -0.13 0.60 32.98
N ASP A 686 0.78 -0.37 33.07
CA ASP A 686 2.22 -0.17 32.83
C ASP A 686 2.58 0.28 31.39
N GLY A 687 1.66 0.10 30.43
CA GLY A 687 1.82 0.43 29.02
C GLY A 687 2.08 -0.78 28.11
N THR A 688 2.17 -1.99 28.68
CA THR A 688 2.32 -3.23 27.90
C THR A 688 1.02 -3.60 27.20
N ARG A 689 1.11 -4.14 25.97
CA ARG A 689 -0.08 -4.49 25.17
C ARG A 689 -0.73 -5.76 25.71
N LYS A 690 -1.98 -5.64 26.17
CA LYS A 690 -2.82 -6.76 26.64
C LYS A 690 -3.56 -7.44 25.48
N ALA A 691 -4.22 -6.66 24.62
CA ALA A 691 -5.00 -7.21 23.51
C ALA A 691 -5.15 -6.25 22.32
N ILE A 692 -5.56 -6.81 21.18
CA ILE A 692 -6.05 -6.06 20.01
C ILE A 692 -7.37 -6.68 19.54
N ILE A 693 -8.35 -5.83 19.25
CA ILE A 693 -9.69 -6.17 18.80
C ILE A 693 -9.90 -5.51 17.43
N ASN A 694 -10.12 -6.32 16.41
CA ASN A 694 -10.24 -5.88 15.02
C ASN A 694 -11.67 -5.48 14.66
N SER A 695 -11.83 -4.86 13.49
CA SER A 695 -13.10 -4.34 12.96
C SER A 695 -14.27 -5.32 13.02
N GLU A 696 -14.02 -6.60 12.71
CA GLU A 696 -15.06 -7.64 12.67
C GLU A 696 -15.71 -7.86 14.04
N ILE A 697 -14.90 -7.93 15.10
CA ILE A 697 -15.39 -8.07 16.48
C ILE A 697 -16.04 -6.77 16.95
N ILE A 698 -15.48 -5.62 16.58
CA ILE A 698 -16.00 -4.31 16.99
C ILE A 698 -17.40 -4.08 16.43
N LEU A 699 -17.70 -4.53 15.20
CA LEU A 699 -18.98 -4.28 14.54
C LEU A 699 -20.14 -5.14 15.06
N GLU A 700 -19.88 -6.10 15.95
CA GLU A 700 -20.89 -6.92 16.60
C GLU A 700 -20.93 -6.68 18.12
N GLU A 701 -21.98 -6.03 18.63
CA GLU A 701 -22.04 -5.58 20.03
C GLU A 701 -21.85 -6.72 21.05
N LYS A 702 -22.42 -7.91 20.79
CA LYS A 702 -22.29 -9.06 21.68
C LYS A 702 -20.83 -9.53 21.76
N MET A 703 -20.15 -9.62 20.63
CA MET A 703 -18.75 -10.04 20.55
C MET A 703 -17.83 -8.97 21.15
N PHE A 704 -18.08 -7.70 20.84
CA PHE A 704 -17.28 -6.60 21.38
C PHE A 704 -17.39 -6.52 22.92
N ARG A 705 -18.59 -6.66 23.48
CA ARG A 705 -18.80 -6.69 24.94
C ARG A 705 -18.10 -7.88 25.61
N LYS A 706 -18.13 -9.05 24.97
CA LYS A 706 -17.42 -10.24 25.44
C LYS A 706 -15.91 -9.97 25.47
N ALA A 707 -15.35 -9.47 24.37
CA ALA A 707 -13.93 -9.14 24.26
C ALA A 707 -13.49 -8.08 25.29
N LEU A 708 -14.31 -7.06 25.56
CA LEU A 708 -14.03 -6.10 26.63
C LEU A 708 -14.04 -6.76 28.02
N SER A 709 -15.01 -7.64 28.29
CA SER A 709 -15.15 -8.29 29.60
C SER A 709 -14.02 -9.28 29.90
N GLU A 710 -13.45 -9.91 28.88
CA GLU A 710 -12.30 -10.81 28.99
C GLU A 710 -10.97 -10.07 29.20
N ASN A 711 -10.94 -8.76 28.97
CA ASN A 711 -9.71 -7.96 28.97
C ASN A 711 -9.74 -6.77 29.95
N LYS A 712 -10.74 -6.70 30.84
CA LYS A 712 -10.77 -5.74 31.95
C LYS A 712 -9.67 -5.96 32.98
#